data_AF-A0A8J3HQT3-F1
#
_entry.id   AF-A0A8J3HQT3-F1
#
_cell.length_a   1.000
_cell.length_b   1.000
_cell.length_c   1.000
_cell.angle_alpha   90.00
_cell.angle_beta   90.00
_cell.angle_gamma   90.00
#
_symmetry.space_group_name_H-M   'P 1'
#
loop_
_entity.id
_entity.type
_entity.pdbx_description
1 polymer ?
#
loop_
_entity_poly.entity_id
_entity_poly.type
_entity_poly.pdbx_seq_one_letter_code
_entity_poly.pdbx_strand_id
1 'polypeptide(L)'
;MTTLANPPSPLVQNIAQDDAHVDVQIGVLHNANFYSVGGRPDAERQFRVGVNFLRAGVPRKAEELISEAVMNGYESIEAAYHWMLAILSGQSLEFLNVTHFDKLRSARKIADSSPRSRWSEAIDIVSGLLDCAVNQEIGKDDPAEIDRIVAGLDRLPAERMEEITGNLDMLLSGALQGRVARTEVEHARANRSRGGRQARVPLFFEPVPAAPRLMYREPAPVPRARVFWLLVSTLAWIGVMWALLPLMFQAGAILTVAAATAWIAGSLLYLVSVPRWRSLTLPPVPARTGGRPAELKWKPEVPPNEKRFRYSVSRALLKAFGEYATDSASRVAWLEATKPQRKIIARELGEFYSDIKVNEIYWLVRHHARVVAARWRHEASLMPPKQRPSARLTLCCAASIALLMTATALAAVVNLTGPGYGMLLQLLGLIAAACCVPGTNALLRRRYERSMGLARAHHRLQIEQAAYESWQERLEARPTDIEMGKWLQFDLQLLKDTAMELYSLSHRDVIAHLVLTEPDPGCLRARYVFGPVRYSRYIVTIFLLTKSGVRQWRTTLDFASGRERKQERQSFRYDAIAVARVAELGRRWRTTDPTPDEVPPSRALRVMLVDGNHDAIDIRIEGFGAGLSDAREQDPQQLYELAIDSSGINSALRVLEAVAADGQQWIQRDHERRRLHARRYADGEPEKPQS
;
A
#
# COMPACT_ATOMS: atom_id res chain seq x y z
N MET A 1 -20.78 12.74 -60.98
CA MET A 1 -20.27 11.38 -60.73
C MET A 1 -19.44 11.40 -59.46
N THR A 2 -20.04 10.92 -58.38
CA THR A 2 -19.45 10.13 -57.28
C THR A 2 -17.97 10.34 -56.92
N THR A 3 -17.73 10.97 -55.77
CA THR A 3 -16.57 10.69 -54.92
C THR A 3 -17.06 10.39 -53.50
N LEU A 4 -16.92 9.11 -53.14
CA LEU A 4 -17.22 8.54 -51.83
C LEU A 4 -16.26 9.12 -50.78
N ALA A 5 -16.79 9.89 -49.84
CA ALA A 5 -16.11 10.21 -48.60
C ALA A 5 -16.25 9.02 -47.64
N ASN A 6 -15.12 8.49 -47.17
CA ASN A 6 -15.07 7.49 -46.12
C ASN A 6 -15.78 8.00 -44.85
N PRO A 7 -16.60 7.19 -44.18
CA PRO A 7 -17.13 7.56 -42.88
C PRO A 7 -15.99 7.66 -41.86
N PRO A 8 -15.99 8.67 -40.97
CA PRO A 8 -15.02 8.75 -39.89
C PRO A 8 -15.13 7.49 -39.02
N SER A 9 -13.98 6.90 -38.71
CA SER A 9 -13.88 5.78 -37.78
C SER A 9 -14.60 6.12 -36.47
N PRO A 10 -15.39 5.22 -35.88
CA PRO A 10 -16.03 5.49 -34.61
C PRO A 10 -14.92 5.78 -33.59
N LEU A 11 -14.89 7.02 -33.09
CA LEU A 11 -14.22 7.31 -31.83
C LEU A 11 -14.85 6.36 -30.81
N VAL A 12 -14.08 5.40 -30.33
CA VAL A 12 -14.42 4.64 -29.13
C VAL A 12 -14.29 5.63 -27.97
N GLN A 13 -15.34 6.43 -27.80
CA GLN A 13 -15.57 7.21 -26.61
C GLN A 13 -16.18 6.23 -25.61
N ASN A 14 -15.35 5.73 -24.70
CA ASN A 14 -15.84 5.00 -23.54
C ASN A 14 -16.68 5.96 -22.71
N ILE A 15 -17.98 5.99 -22.96
CA ILE A 15 -18.96 6.58 -22.05
C ILE A 15 -19.17 5.53 -20.96
N ALA A 16 -18.62 5.80 -19.77
CA ALA A 16 -18.94 5.05 -18.58
C ALA A 16 -20.38 5.42 -18.15
N GLN A 17 -21.35 4.60 -18.53
CA GLN A 17 -22.67 4.59 -17.90
C GLN A 17 -22.61 3.70 -16.65
N ASP A 18 -23.31 4.13 -15.60
CA ASP A 18 -23.55 3.41 -14.35
C ASP A 18 -22.32 3.10 -13.47
N ASP A 19 -21.67 4.16 -12.98
CA ASP A 19 -20.94 4.25 -11.69
C ASP A 19 -19.95 3.10 -11.31
N ALA A 20 -19.52 2.30 -12.28
CA ALA A 20 -18.60 1.20 -12.09
C ALA A 20 -17.16 1.69 -12.29
N HIS A 21 -16.57 2.25 -11.22
CA HIS A 21 -15.15 2.57 -11.17
C HIS A 21 -14.41 1.52 -10.33
N VAL A 22 -13.66 0.62 -10.98
CA VAL A 22 -12.71 -0.26 -10.29
C VAL A 22 -11.34 0.41 -10.35
N ASP A 23 -11.18 1.48 -9.56
CA ASP A 23 -9.83 1.93 -9.22
C ASP A 23 -9.21 0.88 -8.30
N VAL A 24 -7.92 0.57 -8.51
CA VAL A 24 -7.19 -0.37 -7.66
C VAL A 24 -6.98 0.29 -6.31
N GLN A 25 -7.94 0.10 -5.42
CA GLN A 25 -7.93 0.60 -4.07
C GLN A 25 -7.05 -0.32 -3.20
N ILE A 26 -5.74 -0.04 -3.17
CA ILE A 26 -4.79 -0.81 -2.36
C ILE A 26 -4.99 -0.44 -0.89
N GLY A 27 -5.69 -1.29 -0.15
CA GLY A 27 -5.77 -1.22 1.30
C GLY A 27 -4.61 -1.96 1.97
N VAL A 28 -4.05 -1.37 3.03
CA VAL A 28 -3.09 -2.04 3.93
C VAL A 28 -3.74 -2.29 5.28
N LEU A 29 -3.79 -3.55 5.70
CA LEU A 29 -4.20 -3.96 7.03
C LEU A 29 -2.96 -4.26 7.87
N HIS A 30 -2.71 -3.44 8.90
CA HIS A 30 -1.63 -3.65 9.87
C HIS A 30 -2.12 -4.61 10.95
N ASN A 31 -1.41 -5.74 11.07
CA ASN A 31 -1.73 -6.74 12.09
C ASN A 31 -0.97 -6.42 13.39
N ALA A 32 -1.65 -5.76 14.33
CA ALA A 32 -1.15 -5.54 15.68
C ALA A 32 -2.32 -5.41 16.67
N ASN A 33 -2.12 -5.92 17.88
CA ASN A 33 -3.14 -6.04 18.93
C ASN A 33 -3.52 -4.72 19.61
N PHE A 34 -3.41 -3.58 18.92
CA PHE A 34 -3.66 -2.24 19.48
C PHE A 34 -5.11 -2.02 19.88
N TYR A 35 -6.04 -2.60 19.13
CA TYR A 35 -7.49 -2.41 19.28
C TYR A 35 -8.25 -3.69 19.67
N SER A 36 -7.53 -4.78 19.96
CA SER A 36 -8.12 -6.05 20.38
C SER A 36 -8.19 -6.15 21.91
N VAL A 37 -9.38 -6.41 22.45
CA VAL A 37 -9.61 -6.64 23.90
C VAL A 37 -9.21 -8.07 24.32
N GLY A 38 -9.08 -9.00 23.38
CA GLY A 38 -8.77 -10.42 23.65
C GLY A 38 -9.99 -11.21 24.11
N GLY A 39 -9.89 -12.55 24.13
CA GLY A 39 -11.04 -13.43 24.41
C GLY A 39 -11.44 -13.54 25.89
N ARG A 40 -10.67 -12.98 26.82
CA ARG A 40 -11.04 -12.81 28.24
C ARG A 40 -10.86 -11.34 28.60
N PRO A 41 -11.92 -10.62 29.00
CA PRO A 41 -11.84 -9.20 29.29
C PRO A 41 -11.12 -8.98 30.62
N ASP A 42 -9.85 -8.60 30.55
CA ASP A 42 -9.18 -7.89 31.64
C ASP A 42 -9.65 -6.42 31.60
N ALA A 43 -10.18 -5.93 32.71
CA ALA A 43 -10.77 -4.59 32.79
C ALA A 43 -9.73 -3.49 32.51
N GLU A 44 -8.46 -3.69 32.93
CA GLU A 44 -7.39 -2.74 32.59
C GLU A 44 -7.12 -2.76 31.07
N ARG A 45 -6.98 -3.95 30.47
CA ARG A 45 -6.75 -4.05 29.02
C ARG A 45 -7.87 -3.39 28.21
N GLN A 46 -9.12 -3.62 28.61
CA GLN A 46 -10.28 -3.02 27.98
C GLN A 46 -10.27 -1.49 28.08
N PHE A 47 -9.95 -0.95 29.25
CA PHE A 47 -9.75 0.48 29.45
C PHE A 47 -8.66 1.04 28.52
N ARG A 48 -7.50 0.39 28.42
CA ARG A 48 -6.40 0.81 27.53
C ARG A 48 -6.82 0.85 26.07
N VAL A 49 -7.59 -0.16 25.61
CA VAL A 49 -8.12 -0.18 24.24
C VAL A 49 -9.12 0.96 24.02
N GLY A 50 -9.99 1.25 24.99
CA GLY A 50 -10.89 2.40 24.94
C GLY A 50 -10.16 3.74 24.83
N VAL A 51 -9.08 3.94 25.60
CA VAL A 51 -8.23 5.14 25.50
C VAL A 51 -7.56 5.25 24.12
N ASN A 52 -7.14 4.13 23.52
CA ASN A 52 -6.60 4.12 22.16
C ASN A 52 -7.65 4.59 21.14
N PHE A 53 -8.90 4.15 21.25
CA PHE A 53 -9.99 4.62 20.39
C PHE A 53 -10.27 6.11 20.57
N LEU A 54 -10.25 6.62 21.80
CA LEU A 54 -10.45 8.05 22.07
C LEU A 54 -9.35 8.88 21.38
N ARG A 55 -8.09 8.47 21.55
CA ARG A 55 -6.93 9.11 20.91
C ARG A 55 -6.90 8.97 19.39
N ALA A 56 -7.57 7.96 18.85
CA ALA A 56 -7.75 7.77 17.42
C ALA A 56 -8.89 8.62 16.84
N GLY A 57 -9.63 9.36 17.67
CA GLY A 57 -10.78 10.17 17.24
C GLY A 57 -12.08 9.38 17.08
N VAL A 58 -12.25 8.29 17.86
CA VAL A 58 -13.46 7.45 17.84
C VAL A 58 -14.10 7.43 19.24
N PRO A 59 -14.79 8.51 19.63
CA PRO A 59 -15.21 8.71 21.02
C PRO A 59 -16.35 7.77 21.47
N ARG A 60 -17.28 7.38 20.58
CA ARG A 60 -18.41 6.51 20.95
C ARG A 60 -17.94 5.10 21.34
N LYS A 61 -17.08 4.50 20.51
CA LYS A 61 -16.46 3.20 20.85
C LYS A 61 -15.57 3.29 22.09
N ALA A 62 -14.89 4.42 22.29
CA ALA A 62 -14.14 4.67 23.50
C ALA A 62 -15.04 4.73 24.75
N GLU A 63 -16.17 5.44 24.67
CA GLU A 63 -17.15 5.54 25.76
C GLU A 63 -17.66 4.15 26.16
N GLU A 64 -18.06 3.32 25.19
CA GLU A 64 -18.53 1.95 25.42
C GLU A 64 -17.48 1.12 26.17
N LEU A 65 -16.26 1.05 25.64
CA LEU A 65 -15.20 0.23 26.22
C LEU A 65 -14.71 0.73 27.58
N ILE A 66 -14.62 2.05 27.78
CA ILE A 66 -14.23 2.64 29.07
C ILE A 66 -15.35 2.43 30.09
N SER A 67 -16.61 2.62 29.70
CA SER A 67 -17.76 2.37 30.57
C SER A 67 -17.80 0.91 31.02
N GLU A 68 -17.61 -0.04 30.11
CA GLU A 68 -17.57 -1.47 30.45
C GLU A 68 -16.40 -1.81 31.39
N ALA A 69 -15.22 -1.25 31.16
CA ALA A 69 -14.07 -1.43 32.04
C ALA A 69 -14.34 -0.92 33.47
N VAL A 70 -14.97 0.25 33.59
CA VAL A 70 -15.38 0.81 34.89
C VAL A 70 -16.43 -0.06 35.57
N MET A 71 -17.44 -0.53 34.83
CA MET A 71 -18.46 -1.44 35.37
C MET A 71 -17.88 -2.80 35.79
N ASN A 72 -16.78 -3.22 35.18
CA ASN A 72 -16.02 -4.41 35.55
C ASN A 72 -15.03 -4.16 36.73
N GLY A 73 -15.10 -3.01 37.39
CA GLY A 73 -14.37 -2.69 38.62
C GLY A 73 -13.05 -1.93 38.42
N TYR A 74 -12.73 -1.45 37.21
CA TYR A 74 -11.55 -0.62 36.98
C TYR A 74 -11.81 0.84 37.35
N GLU A 75 -11.82 1.13 38.66
CA GLU A 75 -12.08 2.45 39.22
C GLU A 75 -10.77 3.19 39.53
N SER A 76 -10.48 4.25 38.76
CA SER A 76 -9.34 5.14 39.01
C SER A 76 -9.63 6.55 38.50
N ILE A 77 -8.90 7.57 38.99
CA ILE A 77 -9.03 8.94 38.47
C ILE A 77 -8.70 9.01 36.97
N GLU A 78 -7.74 8.20 36.51
CA GLU A 78 -7.39 8.10 35.10
C GLU A 78 -8.57 7.57 34.26
N ALA A 79 -9.26 6.53 34.77
CA ALA A 79 -10.44 5.99 34.12
C ALA A 79 -11.60 7.00 34.10
N ALA A 80 -11.86 7.67 35.23
CA ALA A 80 -12.89 8.71 35.32
C ALA A 80 -12.63 9.88 34.35
N TYR A 81 -11.38 10.36 34.26
CA TYR A 81 -10.99 11.44 33.36
C TYR A 81 -11.25 11.07 31.89
N HIS A 82 -10.74 9.92 31.44
CA HIS A 82 -10.93 9.49 30.05
C HIS A 82 -12.38 9.11 29.75
N TRP A 83 -13.13 8.63 30.73
CA TRP A 83 -14.56 8.37 30.57
C TRP A 83 -15.35 9.66 30.35
N MET A 84 -15.08 10.70 31.16
CA MET A 84 -15.70 12.02 30.97
C MET A 84 -15.36 12.60 29.60
N LEU A 85 -14.09 12.53 29.18
CA LEU A 85 -13.70 12.98 27.84
C LEU A 85 -14.42 12.20 26.73
N ALA A 86 -14.55 10.88 26.85
CA ALA A 86 -15.21 10.06 25.84
C ALA A 86 -16.72 10.39 25.71
N ILE A 87 -17.39 10.62 26.85
CA ILE A 87 -18.82 11.02 26.87
C ILE A 87 -19.01 12.36 26.16
N LEU A 88 -18.20 13.37 26.55
CA LEU A 88 -18.32 14.75 26.05
C LEU A 88 -17.78 14.91 24.62
N SER A 89 -16.89 14.04 24.18
CA SER A 89 -16.26 14.15 22.87
C SER A 89 -17.25 14.04 21.72
N GLY A 90 -17.25 15.08 20.88
CA GLY A 90 -18.18 15.21 19.77
C GLY A 90 -19.65 15.35 20.17
N GLN A 91 -19.95 15.83 21.40
CA GLN A 91 -21.30 16.18 21.87
C GLN A 91 -21.44 17.68 22.12
N SER A 92 -22.60 18.23 21.76
CA SER A 92 -23.07 19.53 22.25
C SER A 92 -23.96 19.29 23.47
N LEU A 93 -24.16 20.34 24.29
CA LEU A 93 -25.06 20.27 25.46
C LEU A 93 -26.49 19.82 25.10
N GLU A 94 -26.96 20.13 23.88
CA GLU A 94 -28.29 19.76 23.37
C GLU A 94 -28.49 18.23 23.32
N PHE A 95 -27.44 17.47 23.04
CA PHE A 95 -27.51 16.02 22.87
C PHE A 95 -27.14 15.24 24.14
N LEU A 96 -26.81 15.92 25.23
CA LEU A 96 -26.58 15.29 26.53
C LEU A 96 -27.92 14.99 27.21
N ASN A 97 -28.30 13.71 27.23
CA ASN A 97 -29.48 13.21 27.91
C ASN A 97 -29.19 12.94 29.40
N VAL A 98 -30.21 12.51 30.14
CA VAL A 98 -30.10 12.20 31.56
C VAL A 98 -29.09 11.08 31.82
N THR A 99 -29.04 10.05 30.97
CA THR A 99 -28.10 8.95 31.13
C THR A 99 -26.65 9.39 30.96
N HIS A 100 -26.35 10.33 30.05
CA HIS A 100 -25.04 10.95 29.93
C HIS A 100 -24.68 11.74 31.21
N PHE A 101 -25.61 12.52 31.76
CA PHE A 101 -25.38 13.24 33.02
C PHE A 101 -25.15 12.30 34.21
N ASP A 102 -25.88 11.18 34.30
CA ASP A 102 -25.66 10.15 35.32
C ASP A 102 -24.27 9.51 35.21
N LYS A 103 -23.82 9.21 33.99
CA LYS A 103 -22.46 8.72 33.75
C LYS A 103 -21.40 9.75 34.15
N LEU A 104 -21.61 11.03 33.82
CA LEU A 104 -20.69 12.12 34.21
C LEU A 104 -20.61 12.28 35.74
N ARG A 105 -21.76 12.24 36.43
CA ARG A 105 -21.82 12.23 37.91
C ARG A 105 -21.11 11.02 38.51
N SER A 106 -21.30 9.85 37.90
CA SER A 106 -20.63 8.61 38.33
C SER A 106 -19.12 8.70 38.17
N ALA A 107 -18.64 9.21 37.03
CA ALA A 107 -17.22 9.45 36.80
C ALA A 107 -16.64 10.44 37.84
N ARG A 108 -17.36 11.52 38.15
CA ARG A 108 -16.96 12.48 39.19
C ARG A 108 -16.86 11.81 40.56
N LYS A 109 -17.86 11.01 40.94
CA LYS A 109 -17.86 10.27 42.21
C LYS A 109 -16.66 9.30 42.33
N ILE A 110 -16.30 8.62 41.23
CA ILE A 110 -15.10 7.77 41.19
C ILE A 110 -13.83 8.62 41.40
N ALA A 111 -13.75 9.79 40.77
CA ALA A 111 -12.60 10.67 40.92
C ALA A 111 -12.45 11.24 42.34
N ASP A 112 -13.56 11.64 42.97
CA ASP A 112 -13.57 12.21 44.32
C ASP A 112 -13.28 11.15 45.40
N SER A 113 -13.64 9.89 45.16
CA SER A 113 -13.37 8.76 46.07
C SER A 113 -11.98 8.14 45.91
N SER A 114 -11.28 8.44 44.81
CA SER A 114 -9.95 7.91 44.51
C SER A 114 -8.83 8.80 45.06
N PRO A 115 -7.64 8.25 45.37
CA PRO A 115 -6.48 9.04 45.79
C PRO A 115 -6.03 10.02 44.70
N ARG A 116 -5.71 11.27 45.10
CA ARG A 116 -5.22 12.29 44.17
C ARG A 116 -4.01 11.80 43.37
N SER A 117 -4.01 12.11 42.08
CA SER A 117 -2.99 11.67 41.13
C SER A 117 -2.67 12.79 40.13
N ARG A 118 -1.76 12.52 39.19
CA ARG A 118 -1.45 13.41 38.08
C ARG A 118 -2.66 13.79 37.20
N TRP A 119 -3.78 13.07 37.33
CA TRP A 119 -5.00 13.27 36.55
C TRP A 119 -6.04 14.13 37.27
N SER A 120 -5.84 14.42 38.56
CA SER A 120 -6.80 15.17 39.37
C SER A 120 -7.02 16.60 38.87
N GLU A 121 -5.94 17.29 38.50
CA GLU A 121 -6.05 18.64 37.94
C GLU A 121 -6.79 18.65 36.60
N ALA A 122 -6.49 17.68 35.73
CA ALA A 122 -7.10 17.58 34.41
C ALA A 122 -8.61 17.30 34.48
N ILE A 123 -9.06 16.42 35.39
CA ILE A 123 -10.49 16.15 35.56
C ILE A 123 -11.22 17.33 36.22
N ASP A 124 -10.58 18.04 37.16
CA ASP A 124 -11.14 19.26 37.75
C ASP A 124 -11.34 20.36 36.69
N ILE A 125 -10.40 20.50 35.74
CA ILE A 125 -10.55 21.43 34.61
C ILE A 125 -11.67 20.99 33.66
N VAL A 126 -11.80 19.70 33.34
CA VAL A 126 -12.91 19.21 32.48
C VAL A 126 -14.26 19.44 33.16
N SER A 127 -14.38 19.14 34.45
CA SER A 127 -15.59 19.45 35.24
C SER A 127 -15.88 20.95 35.24
N GLY A 128 -14.88 21.79 35.53
CA GLY A 128 -15.03 23.24 35.54
C GLY A 128 -15.44 23.82 34.18
N LEU A 129 -14.91 23.31 33.08
CA LEU A 129 -15.32 23.71 31.73
C LEU A 129 -16.78 23.32 31.43
N LEU A 130 -17.21 22.13 31.85
CA LEU A 130 -18.61 21.70 31.73
C LEU A 130 -19.52 22.60 32.56
N ASP A 131 -19.16 22.89 33.81
CA ASP A 131 -19.94 23.75 34.71
C ASP A 131 -20.01 25.18 34.17
N CYS A 132 -18.91 25.73 33.64
CA CYS A 132 -18.92 27.02 32.93
C CYS A 132 -19.86 27.01 31.71
N ALA A 133 -19.83 25.95 30.90
CA ALA A 133 -20.71 25.83 29.74
C ALA A 133 -22.19 25.76 30.14
N VAL A 134 -22.52 25.01 31.21
CA VAL A 134 -23.87 24.94 31.79
C VAL A 134 -24.30 26.30 32.34
N ASN A 135 -23.44 26.95 33.12
CA ASN A 135 -23.70 28.26 33.75
C ASN A 135 -23.94 29.36 32.70
N GLN A 136 -23.21 29.32 31.59
CA GLN A 136 -23.40 30.22 30.46
C GLN A 136 -24.82 30.09 29.85
N GLU A 137 -25.34 28.87 29.68
CA GLU A 137 -26.67 28.66 29.10
C GLU A 137 -27.81 29.16 30.02
N ILE A 138 -27.66 28.98 31.35
CA ILE A 138 -28.63 29.45 32.34
C ILE A 138 -28.49 30.93 32.72
N GLY A 139 -27.51 31.65 32.15
CA GLY A 139 -27.26 33.08 32.42
C GLY A 139 -26.69 33.36 33.82
N LYS A 140 -25.92 32.42 34.37
CA LYS A 140 -25.17 32.56 35.63
C LYS A 140 -23.66 32.57 35.37
N ASP A 141 -23.24 33.28 34.32
CA ASP A 141 -21.84 33.37 33.94
C ASP A 141 -21.05 34.24 34.94
N ASP A 142 -20.00 33.65 35.54
CA ASP A 142 -18.97 34.39 36.27
C ASP A 142 -17.71 34.49 35.37
N PRO A 143 -17.43 35.67 34.79
CA PRO A 143 -16.24 35.86 33.97
C PRO A 143 -14.93 35.52 34.70
N ALA A 144 -14.87 35.74 36.02
CA ALA A 144 -13.68 35.46 36.82
C ALA A 144 -13.48 33.96 37.07
N GLU A 145 -14.57 33.17 37.14
CA GLU A 145 -14.48 31.71 37.16
C GLU A 145 -14.00 31.16 35.81
N ILE A 146 -14.55 31.65 34.71
CA ILE A 146 -14.12 31.26 33.36
C ILE A 146 -12.63 31.56 33.17
N ASP A 147 -12.17 32.76 33.54
CA ASP A 147 -10.76 33.14 33.41
C ASP A 147 -9.84 32.26 34.28
N ARG A 148 -10.29 31.86 35.49
CA ARG A 148 -9.55 30.93 36.35
C ARG A 148 -9.42 29.55 35.72
N ILE A 149 -10.50 29.01 35.15
CA ILE A 149 -10.48 27.69 34.51
C ILE A 149 -9.64 27.70 33.23
N VAL A 150 -9.77 28.73 32.38
CA VAL A 150 -8.95 28.88 31.18
C VAL A 150 -7.46 29.02 31.54
N ALA A 151 -7.13 29.84 32.54
CA ALA A 151 -5.75 29.94 33.02
C ALA A 151 -5.23 28.63 33.64
N GLY A 152 -6.11 27.81 34.23
CA GLY A 152 -5.79 26.47 34.68
C GLY A 152 -5.50 25.51 33.53
N LEU A 153 -6.30 25.56 32.46
CA LEU A 153 -6.08 24.80 31.22
C LEU A 153 -4.72 25.11 30.60
N ASP A 154 -4.31 26.38 30.55
CA ASP A 154 -3.00 26.80 30.02
C ASP A 154 -1.81 26.33 30.87
N ARG A 155 -2.02 26.03 32.15
CA ARG A 155 -0.98 25.50 33.07
C ARG A 155 -0.82 23.99 33.00
N LEU A 156 -1.79 23.28 32.42
CA LEU A 156 -1.72 21.83 32.29
C LEU A 156 -0.54 21.42 31.38
N PRO A 157 0.00 20.21 31.56
CA PRO A 157 0.93 19.63 30.59
C PRO A 157 0.31 19.65 29.18
N ALA A 158 1.10 19.98 28.17
CA ALA A 158 0.64 20.13 26.79
C ALA A 158 -0.20 18.93 26.29
N GLU A 159 0.17 17.69 26.66
CA GLU A 159 -0.58 16.49 26.31
C GLU A 159 -2.03 16.49 26.83
N ARG A 160 -2.28 17.03 28.03
CA ARG A 160 -3.62 17.08 28.64
C ARG A 160 -4.43 18.23 28.09
N MET A 161 -3.78 19.38 27.90
CA MET A 161 -4.41 20.52 27.23
C MET A 161 -4.90 20.09 25.84
N GLU A 162 -4.05 19.43 25.04
CA GLU A 162 -4.40 18.87 23.72
C GLU A 162 -5.61 17.92 23.78
N GLU A 163 -5.60 16.96 24.73
CA GLU A 163 -6.69 15.99 24.88
C GLU A 163 -8.02 16.68 25.25
N ILE A 164 -7.98 17.71 26.11
CA ILE A 164 -9.18 18.42 26.56
C ILE A 164 -9.75 19.27 25.42
N THR A 165 -8.96 20.18 24.85
CA THR A 165 -9.46 21.13 23.86
C THR A 165 -9.95 20.40 22.60
N GLY A 166 -9.19 19.40 22.16
CA GLY A 166 -9.52 18.63 20.97
C GLY A 166 -10.79 17.79 21.09
N ASN A 167 -11.14 17.31 22.29
CA ASN A 167 -12.37 16.52 22.49
C ASN A 167 -13.57 17.41 22.84
N LEU A 168 -13.36 18.54 23.52
CA LEU A 168 -14.45 19.40 23.99
C LEU A 168 -14.84 20.51 23.00
N ASP A 169 -14.26 20.54 21.79
CA ASP A 169 -14.50 21.61 20.80
C ASP A 169 -15.98 21.83 20.44
N MET A 170 -16.82 20.79 20.47
CA MET A 170 -18.26 20.92 20.20
C MET A 170 -19.08 21.34 21.44
N LEU A 171 -18.54 21.09 22.64
CA LEU A 171 -19.15 21.49 23.91
C LEU A 171 -18.85 22.96 24.21
N LEU A 172 -17.60 23.38 23.98
CA LEU A 172 -17.13 24.74 24.14
C LEU A 172 -17.66 25.57 22.96
N SER A 173 -18.84 26.17 23.11
CA SER A 173 -19.44 27.03 22.08
C SER A 173 -19.53 28.50 22.50
N GLY A 174 -19.59 29.41 21.53
CA GLY A 174 -19.79 30.83 21.76
C GLY A 174 -18.61 31.54 22.46
N ALA A 175 -18.88 32.24 23.56
CA ALA A 175 -17.89 33.09 24.23
C ALA A 175 -16.73 32.31 24.88
N LEU A 176 -17.01 31.11 25.42
CA LEU A 176 -16.01 30.22 25.99
C LEU A 176 -15.06 29.69 24.91
N GLN A 177 -15.59 29.33 23.73
CA GLN A 177 -14.78 28.90 22.58
C GLN A 177 -13.84 30.01 22.11
N GLY A 178 -14.34 31.25 22.00
CA GLY A 178 -13.51 32.38 21.56
C GLY A 178 -12.30 32.65 22.47
N ARG A 179 -12.39 32.30 23.77
CA ARG A 179 -11.28 32.45 24.73
C ARG A 179 -10.25 31.32 24.61
N VAL A 180 -10.68 30.09 24.31
CA VAL A 180 -9.81 28.91 24.17
C VAL A 180 -9.19 28.80 22.76
N ALA A 181 -9.92 29.24 21.72
CA ALA A 181 -9.59 28.99 20.32
C ALA A 181 -8.25 29.58 19.87
N ARG A 182 -7.85 30.74 20.41
CA ARG A 182 -6.59 31.39 20.00
C ARG A 182 -5.37 30.53 20.37
N THR A 183 -5.33 30.05 21.61
CA THR A 183 -4.28 29.14 22.08
C THR A 183 -4.30 27.83 21.29
N GLU A 184 -5.49 27.34 20.98
CA GLU A 184 -5.68 26.08 20.27
C GLU A 184 -5.16 26.12 18.82
N VAL A 185 -5.48 27.17 18.07
CA VAL A 185 -5.03 27.34 16.67
C VAL A 185 -3.52 27.51 16.59
N GLU A 186 -2.93 28.31 17.47
CA GLU A 186 -1.46 28.49 17.54
C GLU A 186 -0.77 27.15 17.86
N HIS A 187 -1.32 26.39 18.81
CA HIS A 187 -0.82 25.09 19.19
C HIS A 187 -0.94 24.05 18.06
N ALA A 188 -2.09 23.99 17.38
CA ALA A 188 -2.31 23.11 16.23
C ALA A 188 -1.34 23.45 15.08
N ARG A 189 -1.13 24.75 14.81
CA ARG A 189 -0.20 25.23 13.79
C ARG A 189 1.25 24.83 14.10
N ALA A 190 1.65 24.88 15.36
CA ALA A 190 3.00 24.46 15.78
C ALA A 190 3.21 22.94 15.69
N ASN A 191 2.19 22.13 15.99
CA ASN A 191 2.34 20.68 16.12
C ASN A 191 1.93 19.87 14.88
N ARG A 192 1.17 20.44 13.93
CA ARG A 192 0.68 19.72 12.74
C ARG A 192 1.75 19.08 11.85
N SER A 193 2.99 19.58 11.91
CA SER A 193 4.14 19.09 11.12
C SER A 193 5.23 18.45 12.00
N ARG A 194 5.01 18.38 13.31
CA ARG A 194 5.98 17.87 14.28
C ARG A 194 6.31 16.40 14.01
N GLY A 195 7.55 16.00 14.31
CA GLY A 195 7.98 14.61 14.19
C GLY A 195 8.16 14.13 12.75
N GLY A 196 8.37 15.01 11.77
CA GLY A 196 8.69 14.61 10.40
C GLY A 196 7.53 14.01 9.62
N ARG A 197 6.30 14.47 9.90
CA ARG A 197 5.03 14.00 9.31
C ARG A 197 5.12 13.69 7.81
N GLN A 198 5.64 14.63 7.01
CA GLN A 198 5.70 14.49 5.54
C GLN A 198 6.50 13.25 5.08
N ALA A 199 7.57 12.89 5.81
CA ALA A 199 8.39 11.72 5.49
C ALA A 199 7.79 10.42 6.07
N ARG A 200 7.10 10.50 7.21
CA ARG A 200 6.58 9.35 7.96
C ARG A 200 5.21 8.88 7.50
N VAL A 201 4.28 9.79 7.20
CA VAL A 201 2.91 9.48 6.78
C VAL A 201 2.86 8.49 5.60
N PRO A 202 3.66 8.65 4.53
CA PRO A 202 3.66 7.68 3.44
C PRO A 202 4.01 6.25 3.88
N LEU A 203 4.85 6.08 4.91
CA LEU A 203 5.26 4.77 5.45
C LEU A 203 4.13 4.03 6.16
N PHE A 204 3.10 4.75 6.61
CA PHE A 204 1.89 4.17 7.18
C PHE A 204 1.11 3.35 6.15
N PHE A 205 1.16 3.75 4.88
CA PHE A 205 0.44 3.08 3.79
C PHE A 205 1.27 2.01 3.10
N GLU A 206 2.51 1.78 3.53
CA GLU A 206 3.34 0.71 3.00
C GLU A 206 3.07 -0.57 3.82
N PRO A 207 2.86 -1.73 3.17
CA PRO A 207 2.66 -3.00 3.88
C PRO A 207 3.95 -3.49 4.54
N VAL A 208 3.85 -4.56 5.33
CA VAL A 208 5.03 -5.29 5.79
C VAL A 208 5.69 -5.95 4.58
N PRO A 209 6.97 -5.67 4.28
CA PRO A 209 7.63 -6.16 3.08
C PRO A 209 7.96 -7.65 3.19
N ALA A 210 7.71 -8.41 2.12
CA ALA A 210 8.17 -9.79 2.03
C ALA A 210 9.68 -9.85 1.80
N ALA A 211 10.36 -10.79 2.46
CA ALA A 211 11.80 -11.00 2.33
C ALA A 211 12.17 -11.46 0.92
N PRO A 212 13.36 -11.05 0.40
CA PRO A 212 13.80 -11.46 -0.92
C PRO A 212 14.09 -12.96 -0.98
N ARG A 213 13.72 -13.59 -2.10
CA ARG A 213 13.88 -15.03 -2.38
C ARG A 213 14.98 -15.24 -3.40
N LEU A 214 15.69 -16.38 -3.30
CA LEU A 214 16.67 -16.79 -4.29
C LEU A 214 15.99 -17.13 -5.62
N MET A 215 15.97 -16.18 -6.56
CA MET A 215 15.39 -16.37 -7.90
C MET A 215 16.36 -17.12 -8.82
N TYR A 216 16.42 -18.44 -8.68
CA TYR A 216 17.25 -19.32 -9.50
C TYR A 216 16.44 -20.44 -10.14
N ARG A 217 16.54 -20.59 -11.46
CA ARG A 217 15.98 -21.72 -12.20
C ARG A 217 17.09 -22.67 -12.61
N GLU A 218 16.94 -23.94 -12.22
CA GLU A 218 17.89 -24.96 -12.67
C GLU A 218 17.82 -25.12 -14.20
N PRO A 219 18.97 -25.13 -14.90
CA PRO A 219 18.99 -25.34 -16.35
C PRO A 219 18.41 -26.72 -16.69
N ALA A 220 17.64 -26.76 -17.78
CA ALA A 220 16.99 -27.99 -18.23
C ALA A 220 17.99 -29.14 -18.39
N PRO A 221 17.59 -30.39 -18.07
CA PRO A 221 18.46 -31.54 -18.25
C PRO A 221 18.86 -31.69 -19.72
N VAL A 222 20.09 -32.16 -19.95
CA VAL A 222 20.57 -32.45 -21.32
C VAL A 222 19.73 -33.62 -21.87
N PRO A 223 19.18 -33.52 -23.11
CA PRO A 223 18.41 -34.60 -23.69
C PRO A 223 19.19 -35.93 -23.72
N ARG A 224 18.55 -37.03 -23.32
CA ARG A 224 19.18 -38.37 -23.27
C ARG A 224 19.83 -38.75 -24.60
N ALA A 225 19.21 -38.41 -25.72
CA ALA A 225 19.76 -38.64 -27.06
C ALA A 225 21.14 -37.96 -27.28
N ARG A 226 21.35 -36.75 -26.75
CA ARG A 226 22.66 -36.07 -26.87
C ARG A 226 23.73 -36.71 -25.99
N VAL A 227 23.34 -37.23 -24.83
CA VAL A 227 24.24 -37.98 -23.96
C VAL A 227 24.59 -39.33 -24.60
N PHE A 228 23.62 -40.01 -25.19
CA PHE A 228 23.83 -41.25 -25.92
C PHE A 228 24.77 -41.08 -27.12
N TRP A 229 24.52 -40.09 -27.99
CA TRP A 229 25.41 -39.80 -29.12
C TRP A 229 26.81 -39.36 -28.68
N LEU A 230 26.93 -38.66 -27.55
CA LEU A 230 28.23 -38.36 -26.97
C LEU A 230 28.98 -39.65 -26.58
N LEU A 231 28.32 -40.58 -25.89
CA LEU A 231 28.92 -41.85 -25.48
C LEU A 231 29.34 -42.69 -26.70
N VAL A 232 28.45 -42.86 -27.68
CA VAL A 232 28.72 -43.62 -28.91
C VAL A 232 29.87 -42.99 -29.70
N SER A 233 29.86 -41.67 -29.87
CA SER A 233 30.91 -40.97 -30.63
C SER A 233 32.25 -40.98 -29.90
N THR A 234 32.25 -40.92 -28.57
CA THR A 234 33.48 -41.03 -27.76
C THR A 234 34.07 -42.44 -27.87
N LEU A 235 33.24 -43.48 -27.78
CA LEU A 235 33.67 -44.87 -27.96
C LEU A 235 34.18 -45.13 -29.39
N ALA A 236 33.49 -44.62 -30.41
CA ALA A 236 33.93 -44.73 -31.80
C ALA A 236 35.27 -44.01 -32.02
N TRP A 237 35.47 -42.82 -31.44
CA TRP A 237 36.73 -42.10 -31.51
C TRP A 237 37.87 -42.86 -30.83
N ILE A 238 37.64 -43.40 -29.62
CA ILE A 238 38.60 -44.26 -28.92
C ILE A 238 38.94 -45.50 -29.76
N GLY A 239 37.94 -46.15 -30.38
CA GLY A 239 38.14 -47.30 -31.27
C GLY A 239 39.01 -46.98 -32.48
N VAL A 240 38.80 -45.83 -33.12
CA VAL A 240 39.66 -45.34 -34.21
C VAL A 240 41.09 -45.07 -33.72
N MET A 241 41.28 -44.52 -32.52
CA MET A 241 42.61 -44.31 -31.92
C MET A 241 43.35 -45.61 -31.66
N TRP A 242 42.65 -46.62 -31.14
CA TRP A 242 43.21 -47.95 -30.95
C TRP A 242 43.57 -48.63 -32.27
N ALA A 243 42.73 -48.49 -33.30
CA ALA A 243 42.99 -49.07 -34.62
C ALA A 243 44.17 -48.42 -35.35
N LEU A 244 44.42 -47.12 -35.11
CA LEU A 244 45.56 -46.41 -35.71
C LEU A 244 46.90 -46.74 -35.03
N LEU A 245 46.89 -47.23 -33.78
CA LEU A 245 48.10 -47.55 -33.03
C LEU A 245 49.00 -48.60 -33.73
N PRO A 246 48.51 -49.78 -34.16
CA PRO A 246 49.34 -50.78 -34.84
C PRO A 246 49.82 -50.32 -36.23
N LEU A 247 49.04 -49.48 -36.93
CA LEU A 247 49.45 -48.84 -38.19
C LEU A 247 50.66 -47.91 -37.98
N MET A 248 50.76 -47.25 -36.83
CA MET A 248 51.94 -46.44 -36.48
C MET A 248 53.19 -47.31 -36.24
N PHE A 249 53.03 -48.51 -35.68
CA PHE A 249 54.15 -49.42 -35.42
C PHE A 249 54.63 -50.17 -36.68
N GLN A 250 53.73 -50.49 -37.62
CA GLN A 250 54.10 -51.23 -38.84
C GLN A 250 54.78 -50.36 -39.91
N ALA A 251 54.46 -49.06 -39.98
CA ALA A 251 54.92 -48.21 -41.07
C ALA A 251 56.36 -47.70 -40.93
N GLY A 252 56.99 -47.79 -39.74
CA GLY A 252 58.42 -47.49 -39.48
C GLY A 252 58.91 -46.06 -39.81
N ALA A 253 58.09 -45.24 -40.48
CA ALA A 253 58.47 -43.94 -40.99
C ALA A 253 58.11 -42.85 -39.99
N ILE A 254 59.11 -42.06 -39.60
CA ILE A 254 59.02 -40.90 -38.70
C ILE A 254 57.84 -39.98 -39.07
N LEU A 255 57.57 -39.84 -40.38
CA LEU A 255 56.48 -39.02 -40.92
C LEU A 255 55.08 -39.51 -40.50
N THR A 256 54.87 -40.82 -40.38
CA THR A 256 53.58 -41.43 -39.99
C THR A 256 53.31 -41.24 -38.50
N VAL A 257 54.35 -41.37 -37.68
CA VAL A 257 54.31 -41.10 -36.24
C VAL A 257 54.03 -39.61 -35.99
N ALA A 258 54.70 -38.71 -36.73
CA ALA A 258 54.46 -37.28 -36.66
C ALA A 258 53.02 -36.89 -37.10
N ALA A 259 52.51 -37.48 -38.19
CA ALA A 259 51.14 -37.24 -38.66
C ALA A 259 50.09 -37.70 -37.63
N ALA A 260 50.25 -38.90 -37.07
CA ALA A 260 49.30 -39.45 -36.11
C ALA A 260 49.34 -38.70 -34.77
N THR A 261 50.53 -38.33 -34.27
CA THR A 261 50.66 -37.51 -33.05
C THR A 261 50.06 -36.11 -33.22
N ALA A 262 50.29 -35.47 -34.37
CA ALA A 262 49.64 -34.20 -34.71
C ALA A 262 48.11 -34.35 -34.79
N TRP A 263 47.62 -35.45 -35.34
CA TRP A 263 46.18 -35.75 -35.43
C TRP A 263 45.54 -35.97 -34.05
N ILE A 264 46.20 -36.73 -33.17
CA ILE A 264 45.76 -36.96 -31.78
C ILE A 264 45.76 -35.64 -30.99
N ALA A 265 46.85 -34.88 -31.05
CA ALA A 265 46.96 -33.58 -30.38
C ALA A 265 45.93 -32.57 -30.91
N GLY A 266 45.71 -32.54 -32.23
CA GLY A 266 44.71 -31.69 -32.87
C GLY A 266 43.29 -32.06 -32.46
N SER A 267 42.98 -33.35 -32.41
CA SER A 267 41.68 -33.88 -31.99
C SER A 267 41.38 -33.58 -30.51
N LEU A 268 42.36 -33.79 -29.62
CA LEU A 268 42.22 -33.46 -28.20
C LEU A 268 42.03 -31.94 -27.99
N LEU A 269 42.83 -31.12 -28.67
CA LEU A 269 42.70 -29.66 -28.59
C LEU A 269 41.36 -29.18 -29.17
N TYR A 270 40.88 -29.81 -30.24
CA TYR A 270 39.58 -29.53 -30.85
C TYR A 270 38.43 -29.86 -29.89
N LEU A 271 38.46 -31.03 -29.23
CA LEU A 271 37.45 -31.46 -28.26
C LEU A 271 37.36 -30.55 -27.02
N VAL A 272 38.45 -29.90 -26.62
CA VAL A 272 38.48 -28.98 -25.46
C VAL A 272 38.15 -27.54 -25.85
N SER A 273 38.69 -27.04 -26.97
CA SER A 273 38.63 -25.62 -27.34
C SER A 273 37.34 -25.26 -28.09
N VAL A 274 36.86 -26.10 -29.01
CA VAL A 274 35.72 -25.80 -29.88
C VAL A 274 34.39 -25.76 -29.14
N PRO A 275 34.07 -26.69 -28.22
CA PRO A 275 32.84 -26.60 -27.43
C PRO A 275 32.80 -25.35 -26.54
N ARG A 276 33.92 -25.01 -25.90
CA ARG A 276 34.04 -23.78 -25.07
C ARG A 276 33.89 -22.52 -25.91
N TRP A 277 34.57 -22.46 -27.06
CA TRP A 277 34.45 -21.34 -27.98
C TRP A 277 33.01 -21.18 -28.50
N ARG A 278 32.39 -22.27 -29.00
CA ARG A 278 30.98 -22.27 -29.43
C ARG A 278 30.02 -21.82 -28.33
N SER A 279 30.24 -22.25 -27.08
CA SER A 279 29.37 -21.89 -25.97
C SER A 279 29.39 -20.40 -25.63
N LEU A 280 30.49 -19.71 -25.95
CA LEU A 280 30.68 -18.28 -25.69
C LEU A 280 30.35 -17.40 -26.91
N THR A 281 30.55 -17.89 -28.14
CA THR A 281 30.38 -17.09 -29.36
C THR A 281 29.02 -17.22 -30.00
N LEU A 282 28.40 -18.39 -29.95
CA LEU A 282 27.10 -18.57 -30.57
C LEU A 282 26.04 -17.98 -29.62
N PRO A 283 25.22 -17.02 -30.08
CA PRO A 283 24.01 -16.66 -29.35
C PRO A 283 23.22 -17.94 -29.12
N PRO A 284 22.48 -18.05 -28.01
CA PRO A 284 21.62 -19.21 -27.78
C PRO A 284 20.71 -19.33 -29.00
N VAL A 285 21.00 -20.32 -29.87
CA VAL A 285 20.08 -20.68 -30.93
C VAL A 285 18.83 -21.09 -30.17
N PRO A 286 17.70 -20.35 -30.27
CA PRO A 286 16.46 -20.82 -29.69
C PRO A 286 16.29 -22.20 -30.29
N ALA A 287 16.18 -23.23 -29.44
CA ALA A 287 16.19 -24.61 -29.89
C ALA A 287 15.13 -24.76 -31.00
N ARG A 288 15.57 -24.74 -32.26
CA ARG A 288 14.80 -25.11 -33.44
C ARG A 288 14.74 -26.63 -33.42
N THR A 289 14.13 -27.19 -32.39
CA THR A 289 13.47 -28.48 -32.50
C THR A 289 12.18 -28.20 -33.26
N GLY A 290 12.23 -28.28 -34.60
CA GLY A 290 11.17 -28.77 -35.51
C GLY A 290 9.70 -28.35 -35.34
N GLY A 291 9.35 -27.44 -34.46
CA GLY A 291 8.08 -26.76 -34.42
C GLY A 291 8.28 -25.37 -34.98
N ARG A 292 7.31 -24.90 -35.77
CA ARG A 292 7.03 -23.46 -35.89
C ARG A 292 7.25 -22.78 -34.54
N PRO A 293 7.51 -21.46 -34.46
CA PRO A 293 6.99 -20.72 -33.32
C PRO A 293 5.47 -20.90 -33.40
N ALA A 294 4.97 -22.03 -32.91
CA ALA A 294 3.76 -22.00 -32.16
C ALA A 294 4.02 -20.81 -31.23
N GLU A 295 3.22 -19.77 -31.37
CA GLU A 295 2.27 -19.52 -30.31
C GLU A 295 2.02 -20.83 -29.57
N LEU A 296 2.99 -21.19 -28.72
CA LEU A 296 2.80 -22.16 -27.70
C LEU A 296 1.76 -21.42 -26.88
N LYS A 297 0.51 -21.73 -27.18
CA LYS A 297 -0.51 -22.07 -26.21
C LYS A 297 0.03 -23.15 -25.25
N TRP A 298 1.26 -23.03 -24.76
CA TRP A 298 1.51 -23.13 -23.35
C TRP A 298 0.76 -21.95 -22.72
N LYS A 299 -0.56 -22.12 -22.63
CA LYS A 299 -1.18 -21.90 -21.35
C LYS A 299 -0.67 -23.09 -20.54
N PRO A 300 0.35 -22.96 -19.66
CA PRO A 300 0.11 -23.65 -18.40
C PRO A 300 -1.31 -23.24 -18.00
N GLU A 301 -2.12 -24.15 -17.50
CA GLU A 301 -3.14 -23.74 -16.55
C GLU A 301 -2.40 -23.14 -15.35
N VAL A 302 -1.85 -21.95 -15.59
CA VAL A 302 -1.48 -20.96 -14.60
C VAL A 302 -2.78 -20.78 -13.86
N PRO A 303 -2.85 -21.20 -12.58
CA PRO A 303 -4.05 -21.06 -11.79
C PRO A 303 -4.58 -19.63 -11.98
N PRO A 304 -5.90 -19.41 -12.05
CA PRO A 304 -6.49 -18.08 -12.30
C PRO A 304 -5.82 -16.97 -11.46
N ASN A 305 -5.40 -17.33 -10.25
CA ASN A 305 -4.73 -16.49 -9.25
C ASN A 305 -3.35 -16.00 -9.73
N GLU A 306 -2.53 -16.84 -10.35
CA GLU A 306 -1.18 -16.46 -10.83
C GLU A 306 -1.27 -15.55 -12.08
N LYS A 307 -2.31 -15.69 -12.93
CA LYS A 307 -2.55 -14.73 -14.03
C LYS A 307 -2.92 -13.35 -13.51
N ARG A 308 -3.84 -13.28 -12.53
CA ARG A 308 -4.21 -12.03 -11.86
C ARG A 308 -2.99 -11.40 -11.18
N PHE A 309 -2.19 -12.19 -10.47
CA PHE A 309 -0.96 -11.73 -9.84
C PHE A 309 0.03 -11.13 -10.84
N ARG A 310 0.33 -11.84 -11.94
CA ARG A 310 1.26 -11.35 -12.98
C ARG A 310 0.79 -10.07 -13.66
N TYR A 311 -0.51 -9.92 -13.86
CA TYR A 311 -1.09 -8.67 -14.36
C TYR A 311 -0.88 -7.52 -13.36
N SER A 312 -1.16 -7.77 -12.09
CA SER A 312 -0.95 -6.80 -11.00
C SER A 312 0.52 -6.39 -10.84
N VAL A 313 1.46 -7.34 -10.91
CA VAL A 313 2.91 -7.08 -10.91
C VAL A 313 3.32 -6.25 -12.13
N SER A 314 2.77 -6.55 -13.31
CA SER A 314 3.06 -5.78 -14.53
C SER A 314 2.58 -4.34 -14.41
N ARG A 315 1.41 -4.11 -13.80
CA ARG A 315 0.87 -2.77 -13.52
C ARG A 315 1.72 -2.03 -12.49
N ALA A 316 2.16 -2.72 -11.43
CA ALA A 316 3.07 -2.18 -10.42
C ALA A 316 4.43 -1.78 -11.02
N LEU A 317 5.01 -2.61 -11.88
CA LEU A 317 6.24 -2.31 -12.62
C LEU A 317 6.05 -1.10 -13.55
N LEU A 318 4.93 -1.00 -14.26
CA LEU A 318 4.66 0.14 -15.13
C LEU A 318 4.58 1.45 -14.31
N LYS A 319 3.90 1.40 -13.15
CA LYS A 319 3.82 2.53 -12.22
C LYS A 319 5.19 2.92 -11.69
N ALA A 320 5.93 1.98 -11.10
CA ALA A 320 7.25 2.24 -10.51
C ALA A 320 8.28 2.73 -11.55
N PHE A 321 8.30 2.15 -12.76
CA PHE A 321 9.18 2.66 -13.82
C PHE A 321 8.75 4.05 -14.29
N GLY A 322 7.45 4.35 -14.31
CA GLY A 322 6.94 5.68 -14.61
C GLY A 322 7.39 6.74 -13.61
N GLU A 323 7.51 6.40 -12.32
CA GLU A 323 7.98 7.29 -11.25
C GLU A 323 9.44 7.75 -11.43
N TYR A 324 10.28 6.95 -12.10
CA TYR A 324 11.70 7.28 -12.33
C TYR A 324 11.99 7.98 -13.67
N ALA A 325 10.97 8.26 -14.47
CA ALA A 325 11.11 9.04 -15.69
C ALA A 325 11.32 10.53 -15.35
N THR A 326 12.37 11.14 -15.91
CA THR A 326 12.76 12.52 -15.60
C THR A 326 11.93 13.58 -16.31
N ASP A 327 11.39 13.27 -17.49
CA ASP A 327 10.54 14.18 -18.29
C ASP A 327 9.43 13.41 -19.04
N SER A 328 8.32 14.08 -19.34
CA SER A 328 7.15 13.56 -20.04
C SER A 328 7.48 12.99 -21.44
N ALA A 329 8.29 13.67 -22.25
CA ALA A 329 8.71 13.19 -23.56
C ALA A 329 9.68 12.00 -23.43
N SER A 330 10.60 12.07 -22.45
CA SER A 330 11.50 10.96 -22.12
C SER A 330 10.78 9.75 -21.52
N ARG A 331 9.59 9.93 -20.93
CA ARG A 331 8.82 8.86 -20.26
C ARG A 331 8.34 7.82 -21.25
N VAL A 332 7.84 8.22 -22.41
CA VAL A 332 7.38 7.26 -23.44
C VAL A 332 8.57 6.46 -23.97
N ALA A 333 9.67 7.12 -24.31
CA ALA A 333 10.90 6.47 -24.78
C ALA A 333 11.49 5.53 -23.72
N TRP A 334 11.55 5.96 -22.46
CA TRP A 334 11.97 5.18 -21.31
C TRP A 334 11.09 3.94 -21.11
N LEU A 335 9.77 4.12 -21.16
CA LEU A 335 8.84 3.02 -20.95
C LEU A 335 8.87 2.00 -22.09
N GLU A 336 9.10 2.41 -23.34
CA GLU A 336 9.30 1.46 -24.45
C GLU A 336 10.67 0.77 -24.37
N ALA A 337 11.76 1.50 -24.10
CA ALA A 337 13.10 0.93 -23.97
C ALA A 337 13.20 -0.12 -22.86
N THR A 338 12.49 0.08 -21.74
CA THR A 338 12.50 -0.84 -20.59
C THR A 338 11.48 -1.98 -20.68
N LYS A 339 10.65 -2.02 -21.72
CA LYS A 339 9.61 -3.05 -21.91
C LYS A 339 10.14 -4.49 -21.86
N PRO A 340 11.28 -4.86 -22.50
CA PRO A 340 11.83 -6.20 -22.39
C PRO A 340 12.23 -6.56 -20.96
N GLN A 341 12.87 -5.61 -20.26
CA GLN A 341 13.33 -5.80 -18.88
C GLN A 341 12.15 -5.96 -17.91
N ARG A 342 11.11 -5.12 -18.04
CA ARG A 342 9.88 -5.26 -17.25
C ARG A 342 9.21 -6.61 -17.48
N LYS A 343 9.16 -7.12 -18.71
CA LYS A 343 8.58 -8.44 -19.02
C LYS A 343 9.36 -9.59 -18.37
N ILE A 344 10.69 -9.49 -18.32
CA ILE A 344 11.55 -10.47 -17.63
C ILE A 344 11.28 -10.44 -16.13
N ILE A 345 11.33 -9.25 -15.51
CA ILE A 345 11.11 -9.09 -14.06
C ILE A 345 9.69 -9.53 -13.67
N ALA A 346 8.66 -9.16 -14.43
CA ALA A 346 7.27 -9.55 -14.16
C ALA A 346 7.07 -11.07 -14.20
N ARG A 347 7.79 -11.76 -15.10
CA ARG A 347 7.77 -13.23 -15.16
C ARG A 347 8.50 -13.84 -13.97
N GLU A 348 9.69 -13.35 -13.64
CA GLU A 348 10.47 -13.86 -12.49
C GLU A 348 9.70 -13.66 -11.18
N LEU A 349 9.19 -12.45 -10.92
CA LEU A 349 8.39 -12.18 -9.72
C LEU A 349 7.10 -13.01 -9.69
N GLY A 350 6.46 -13.20 -10.85
CA GLY A 350 5.29 -14.06 -10.99
C GLY A 350 5.56 -15.52 -10.65
N GLU A 351 6.73 -16.05 -11.01
CA GLU A 351 7.12 -17.44 -10.74
C GLU A 351 7.50 -17.67 -9.27
N PHE A 352 8.16 -16.70 -8.62
CA PHE A 352 8.72 -16.87 -7.26
C PHE A 352 7.89 -16.29 -6.12
N TYR A 353 6.89 -15.44 -6.40
CA TYR A 353 6.10 -14.74 -5.38
C TYR A 353 4.57 -14.82 -5.61
N SER A 354 4.09 -15.77 -6.40
CA SER A 354 2.65 -15.92 -6.68
C SER A 354 1.78 -16.23 -5.45
N ASP A 355 2.40 -16.62 -4.34
CA ASP A 355 1.78 -16.99 -3.07
C ASP A 355 1.49 -15.80 -2.14
N ILE A 356 2.02 -14.61 -2.44
CA ILE A 356 1.87 -13.41 -1.60
C ILE A 356 1.18 -12.27 -2.36
N LYS A 357 0.85 -11.18 -1.66
CA LYS A 357 0.22 -10.00 -2.27
C LYS A 357 1.26 -9.12 -2.98
N VAL A 358 0.87 -8.49 -4.09
CA VAL A 358 1.78 -7.64 -4.90
C VAL A 358 2.28 -6.42 -4.11
N ASN A 359 1.51 -5.92 -3.17
CA ASN A 359 1.91 -4.78 -2.33
C ASN A 359 3.10 -5.15 -1.43
N GLU A 360 3.19 -6.37 -0.91
CA GLU A 360 4.30 -6.86 -0.05
C GLU A 360 5.64 -6.93 -0.80
N ILE A 361 5.63 -7.03 -2.13
CA ILE A 361 6.82 -7.01 -2.99
C ILE A 361 6.99 -5.69 -3.75
N TYR A 362 6.16 -4.68 -3.49
CA TYR A 362 6.24 -3.41 -4.20
C TYR A 362 7.59 -2.70 -3.95
N TRP A 363 8.17 -2.88 -2.76
CA TRP A 363 9.51 -2.39 -2.44
C TRP A 363 10.57 -2.97 -3.40
N LEU A 364 10.48 -4.26 -3.73
CA LEU A 364 11.39 -4.96 -4.65
C LEU A 364 11.19 -4.50 -6.10
N VAL A 365 9.94 -4.28 -6.50
CA VAL A 365 9.58 -3.67 -7.78
C VAL A 365 10.21 -2.27 -7.92
N ARG A 366 10.08 -1.43 -6.89
CA ARG A 366 10.66 -0.09 -6.83
C ARG A 366 12.19 -0.15 -6.84
N HIS A 367 12.79 -1.09 -6.11
CA HIS A 367 14.23 -1.32 -6.13
C HIS A 367 14.74 -1.66 -7.54
N HIS A 368 14.10 -2.61 -8.24
CA HIS A 368 14.47 -2.95 -9.61
C HIS A 368 14.29 -1.78 -10.58
N ALA A 369 13.20 -1.02 -10.47
CA ALA A 369 12.98 0.17 -11.27
C ALA A 369 14.11 1.20 -11.08
N ARG A 370 14.52 1.44 -9.82
CA ARG A 370 15.63 2.32 -9.47
C ARG A 370 16.96 1.85 -10.05
N VAL A 371 17.28 0.56 -9.93
CA VAL A 371 18.54 -0.02 -10.45
C VAL A 371 18.59 0.10 -11.98
N VAL A 372 17.50 -0.20 -12.68
CA VAL A 372 17.43 -0.08 -14.14
C VAL A 372 17.51 1.39 -14.58
N ALA A 373 16.87 2.29 -13.84
CA ALA A 373 16.94 3.73 -14.11
C ALA A 373 18.35 4.29 -13.91
N ALA A 374 19.04 3.88 -12.85
CA ALA A 374 20.44 4.26 -12.63
C ALA A 374 21.34 3.76 -13.77
N ARG A 375 21.19 2.50 -14.20
CA ARG A 375 21.94 1.95 -15.33
C ARG A 375 21.69 2.72 -16.62
N TRP A 376 20.43 3.03 -16.94
CA TRP A 376 20.10 3.80 -18.14
C TRP A 376 20.74 5.18 -18.19
N ARG A 377 20.83 5.86 -17.03
CA ARG A 377 21.48 7.17 -16.95
C ARG A 377 22.98 7.13 -17.20
N HIS A 378 23.63 6.01 -16.86
CA HIS A 378 25.08 5.85 -17.00
C HIS A 378 25.50 5.11 -18.29
N GLU A 379 24.65 4.20 -18.79
CA GLU A 379 24.91 3.33 -19.92
C GLU A 379 23.73 3.42 -20.91
N ALA A 380 23.99 3.93 -22.13
CA ALA A 380 22.97 4.03 -23.18
C ALA A 380 22.40 2.68 -23.67
N SER A 381 22.91 1.55 -23.15
CA SER A 381 22.47 0.19 -23.50
C SER A 381 22.11 -0.60 -22.25
N LEU A 382 20.85 -1.08 -22.19
CA LEU A 382 20.34 -1.95 -21.12
C LEU A 382 20.69 -3.43 -21.31
N MET A 383 21.32 -3.78 -22.44
CA MET A 383 21.66 -5.17 -22.75
C MET A 383 22.96 -5.55 -22.08
N PRO A 384 23.04 -6.73 -21.41
CA PRO A 384 24.28 -7.19 -20.81
C PRO A 384 25.37 -7.26 -21.89
N PRO A 385 26.61 -6.85 -21.57
CA PRO A 385 27.70 -6.91 -22.53
C PRO A 385 27.86 -8.36 -23.01
N LYS A 386 27.86 -8.55 -24.34
CA LYS A 386 28.15 -9.85 -24.95
C LYS A 386 29.54 -10.28 -24.46
N GLN A 387 29.61 -11.37 -23.70
CA GLN A 387 30.88 -11.95 -23.27
C GLN A 387 31.66 -12.37 -24.52
N ARG A 388 32.73 -11.65 -24.83
CA ARG A 388 33.62 -12.00 -25.94
C ARG A 388 34.52 -13.16 -25.48
N PRO A 389 34.77 -14.18 -26.32
CA PRO A 389 35.77 -15.19 -26.01
C PRO A 389 37.14 -14.53 -25.82
N SER A 390 37.94 -15.05 -24.90
CA SER A 390 39.32 -14.58 -24.73
C SER A 390 40.13 -14.85 -26.00
N ALA A 391 41.07 -13.95 -26.34
CA ALA A 391 41.93 -14.11 -27.51
C ALA A 391 42.66 -15.47 -27.53
N ARG A 392 43.06 -15.95 -26.34
CA ARG A 392 43.67 -17.28 -26.15
C ARG A 392 42.77 -18.42 -26.61
N LEU A 393 41.48 -18.38 -26.30
CA LEU A 393 40.53 -19.43 -26.69
C LEU A 393 40.32 -19.46 -28.21
N THR A 394 40.24 -18.28 -28.84
CA THR A 394 40.14 -18.15 -30.30
C THR A 394 41.40 -18.67 -31.00
N LEU A 395 42.58 -18.35 -30.47
CA LEU A 395 43.86 -18.86 -30.98
C LEU A 395 43.96 -20.39 -30.84
N CYS A 396 43.57 -20.97 -29.70
CA CYS A 396 43.56 -22.42 -29.51
C CYS A 396 42.60 -23.13 -30.49
N CYS A 397 41.43 -22.54 -30.75
CA CYS A 397 40.47 -23.05 -31.71
C CYS A 397 41.06 -23.05 -33.14
N ALA A 398 41.62 -21.91 -33.57
CA ALA A 398 42.28 -21.79 -34.87
C ALA A 398 43.47 -22.75 -35.02
N ALA A 399 44.30 -22.87 -33.98
CA ALA A 399 45.43 -23.80 -33.95
C ALA A 399 44.98 -25.26 -34.04
N SER A 400 43.88 -25.65 -33.38
CA SER A 400 43.35 -27.01 -33.47
C SER A 400 42.89 -27.37 -34.88
N ILE A 401 42.24 -26.44 -35.58
CA ILE A 401 41.79 -26.62 -36.96
C ILE A 401 43.00 -26.70 -37.90
N ALA A 402 43.99 -25.82 -37.74
CA ALA A 402 45.21 -25.84 -38.53
C ALA A 402 46.00 -27.14 -38.33
N LEU A 403 46.10 -27.64 -37.10
CA LEU A 403 46.79 -28.89 -36.78
C LEU A 403 46.08 -30.12 -37.38
N LEU A 404 44.74 -30.13 -37.36
CA LEU A 404 43.97 -31.19 -38.01
C LEU A 404 44.11 -31.15 -39.54
N MET A 405 44.05 -29.97 -40.15
CA MET A 405 44.23 -29.82 -41.60
C MET A 405 45.62 -30.26 -42.06
N THR A 406 46.67 -29.87 -41.34
CA THR A 406 48.06 -30.27 -41.64
C THR A 406 48.27 -31.76 -41.44
N ALA A 407 47.75 -32.36 -40.37
CA ALA A 407 47.82 -33.80 -40.14
C ALA A 407 47.09 -34.60 -41.24
N THR A 408 45.93 -34.11 -41.69
CA THR A 408 45.15 -34.76 -42.76
C THR A 408 45.88 -34.67 -44.11
N ALA A 409 46.49 -33.52 -44.43
CA ALA A 409 47.28 -33.36 -45.65
C ALA A 409 48.53 -34.27 -45.64
N LEU A 410 49.24 -34.34 -44.51
CA LEU A 410 50.43 -35.20 -44.37
C LEU A 410 50.07 -36.68 -44.49
N ALA A 411 48.93 -37.09 -43.91
CA ALA A 411 48.43 -38.44 -44.04
C ALA A 411 47.98 -38.78 -45.47
N ALA A 412 47.41 -37.84 -46.22
CA ALA A 412 47.07 -38.06 -47.63
C ALA A 412 48.33 -38.38 -48.46
N VAL A 413 49.44 -37.69 -48.20
CA VAL A 413 50.73 -37.95 -48.86
C VAL A 413 51.27 -39.34 -48.53
N VAL A 414 51.20 -39.77 -47.26
CA VAL A 414 51.62 -41.11 -46.85
C VAL A 414 50.75 -42.20 -47.48
N ASN A 415 49.42 -42.00 -47.53
CA ASN A 415 48.49 -42.99 -48.08
C ASN A 415 48.63 -43.19 -49.60
N LEU A 416 49.30 -42.30 -50.34
CA LEU A 416 49.66 -42.54 -51.74
C LEU A 416 50.61 -43.74 -51.91
N THR A 417 51.26 -44.19 -50.83
CA THR A 417 52.26 -45.28 -50.84
C THR A 417 51.81 -46.56 -50.13
N GLY A 418 50.59 -46.60 -49.56
CA GLY A 418 50.12 -47.70 -48.71
C GLY A 418 48.65 -48.09 -48.94
N PRO A 419 48.15 -49.14 -48.25
CA PRO A 419 46.76 -49.57 -48.37
C PRO A 419 45.81 -48.49 -47.83
N GLY A 420 44.87 -48.03 -48.68
CA GLY A 420 44.04 -46.83 -48.46
C GLY A 420 43.09 -46.82 -47.25
N TYR A 421 43.14 -47.81 -46.36
CA TYR A 421 42.31 -47.88 -45.16
C TYR A 421 42.66 -46.80 -44.11
N GLY A 422 43.87 -46.25 -44.13
CA GLY A 422 44.29 -45.18 -43.21
C GLY A 422 43.49 -43.89 -43.37
N MET A 423 43.15 -43.52 -44.61
CA MET A 423 42.34 -42.34 -44.91
C MET A 423 40.89 -42.50 -44.41
N LEU A 424 40.32 -43.70 -44.56
CA LEU A 424 38.97 -44.01 -44.08
C LEU A 424 38.88 -43.93 -42.55
N LEU A 425 39.86 -44.49 -41.84
CA LEU A 425 39.92 -44.43 -40.37
C LEU A 425 40.05 -42.99 -39.86
N GLN A 426 40.86 -42.16 -40.52
CA GLN A 426 40.99 -40.74 -40.16
C GLN A 426 39.72 -39.95 -40.41
N LEU A 427 39.02 -40.20 -41.52
CA LEU A 427 37.73 -39.57 -41.80
C LEU A 427 36.67 -39.97 -40.76
N LEU A 428 36.59 -41.27 -40.41
CA LEU A 428 35.70 -41.77 -39.36
C LEU A 428 36.03 -41.17 -38.00
N GLY A 429 37.31 -41.03 -37.66
CA GLY A 429 37.76 -40.38 -36.45
C GLY A 429 37.38 -38.90 -36.38
N LEU A 430 37.46 -38.18 -37.50
CA LEU A 430 37.07 -36.77 -37.59
C LEU A 430 35.54 -36.60 -37.49
N ILE A 431 34.77 -37.50 -38.12
CA ILE A 431 33.31 -37.55 -37.98
C ILE A 431 32.94 -37.84 -36.52
N ALA A 432 33.56 -38.83 -35.87
CA ALA A 432 33.32 -39.17 -34.47
C ALA A 432 33.66 -37.98 -33.54
N ALA A 433 34.79 -37.31 -33.76
CA ALA A 433 35.17 -36.11 -33.00
C ALA A 433 34.17 -34.95 -33.21
N ALA A 434 33.73 -34.71 -34.44
CA ALA A 434 32.72 -33.70 -34.76
C ALA A 434 31.37 -34.00 -34.11
N CYS A 435 30.96 -35.27 -34.06
CA CYS A 435 29.73 -35.74 -33.40
C CYS A 435 29.78 -35.63 -31.86
N CYS A 436 30.97 -35.59 -31.25
CA CYS A 436 31.12 -35.35 -29.81
C CYS A 436 30.83 -33.89 -29.41
N VAL A 437 31.11 -32.92 -30.30
CA VAL A 437 31.04 -31.47 -30.00
C VAL A 437 29.65 -31.01 -29.51
N PRO A 438 28.52 -31.42 -30.09
CA PRO A 438 27.19 -31.01 -29.59
C PRO A 438 26.88 -31.51 -28.18
N GLY A 439 27.31 -32.73 -27.84
CA GLY A 439 27.10 -33.34 -26.53
C GLY A 439 27.96 -32.71 -25.45
N THR A 440 29.26 -32.53 -25.72
CA THR A 440 30.19 -31.84 -24.80
C THR A 440 29.80 -30.38 -24.60
N ASN A 441 29.40 -29.68 -25.67
CA ASN A 441 28.90 -28.31 -25.59
C ASN A 441 27.64 -28.21 -24.71
N ALA A 442 26.68 -29.14 -24.86
CA ALA A 442 25.47 -29.14 -24.03
C ALA A 442 25.77 -29.33 -22.53
N LEU A 443 26.71 -30.22 -22.18
CA LEU A 443 27.12 -30.46 -20.79
C LEU A 443 27.91 -29.27 -20.21
N LEU A 444 28.89 -28.76 -20.96
CA LEU A 444 29.68 -27.60 -20.54
C LEU A 444 28.79 -26.36 -20.37
N ARG A 445 27.87 -26.15 -21.29
CA ARG A 445 26.88 -25.07 -21.20
C ARG A 445 25.98 -25.22 -19.98
N ARG A 446 25.45 -26.41 -19.69
CA ARG A 446 24.67 -26.65 -18.46
C ARG A 446 25.49 -26.38 -17.20
N ARG A 447 26.75 -26.84 -17.15
CA ARG A 447 27.63 -26.59 -15.98
C ARG A 447 27.95 -25.11 -15.82
N TYR A 448 28.21 -24.41 -16.91
CA TYR A 448 28.46 -22.97 -16.92
C TYR A 448 27.20 -22.18 -16.53
N GLU A 449 26.05 -22.48 -17.14
CA GLU A 449 24.75 -21.88 -16.80
C GLU A 449 24.38 -22.15 -15.34
N ARG A 450 24.68 -23.35 -14.81
CA ARG A 450 24.46 -23.67 -13.40
C ARG A 450 25.35 -22.86 -12.48
N SER A 451 26.66 -22.89 -12.69
CA SER A 451 27.62 -22.19 -11.83
C SER A 451 27.46 -20.67 -11.89
N MET A 452 27.44 -20.09 -13.10
CA MET A 452 27.26 -18.65 -13.29
C MET A 452 25.84 -18.20 -12.92
N GLY A 453 24.82 -19.00 -13.21
CA GLY A 453 23.45 -18.69 -12.86
C GLY A 453 23.25 -18.67 -11.35
N LEU A 454 23.79 -19.65 -10.63
CA LEU A 454 23.72 -19.72 -9.18
C LEU A 454 24.53 -18.60 -8.52
N ALA A 455 25.74 -18.32 -9.00
CA ALA A 455 26.56 -17.22 -8.50
C ALA A 455 25.89 -15.85 -8.72
N ARG A 456 25.30 -15.62 -9.90
CA ARG A 456 24.52 -14.41 -10.19
C ARG A 456 23.29 -14.29 -9.32
N ALA A 457 22.58 -15.40 -9.07
CA ALA A 457 21.40 -15.41 -8.21
C ALA A 457 21.76 -15.08 -6.75
N HIS A 458 22.85 -15.62 -6.21
CA HIS A 458 23.33 -15.27 -4.86
C HIS A 458 23.77 -13.81 -4.78
N HIS A 459 24.55 -13.33 -5.74
CA HIS A 459 24.96 -11.91 -5.77
C HIS A 459 23.75 -10.97 -5.88
N ARG A 460 22.74 -11.32 -6.67
CA ARG A 460 21.48 -10.57 -6.75
C ARG A 460 20.73 -10.60 -5.40
N LEU A 461 20.62 -11.77 -4.77
CA LEU A 461 19.98 -11.92 -3.47
C LEU A 461 20.68 -11.08 -2.40
N GLN A 462 22.01 -11.02 -2.38
CA GLN A 462 22.77 -10.17 -1.45
C GLN A 462 22.42 -8.69 -1.61
N ILE A 463 22.32 -8.20 -2.85
CA ILE A 463 21.92 -6.80 -3.14
C ILE A 463 20.47 -6.55 -2.72
N GLU A 464 19.57 -7.48 -3.03
CA GLU A 464 18.16 -7.39 -2.66
C GLU A 464 17.97 -7.45 -1.14
N GLN A 465 18.79 -8.24 -0.44
CA GLN A 465 18.79 -8.36 1.02
C GLN A 465 19.25 -7.06 1.70
N ALA A 466 20.36 -6.46 1.25
CA ALA A 466 20.79 -5.16 1.76
C ALA A 466 19.74 -4.06 1.50
N ALA A 467 19.06 -4.11 0.34
CA ALA A 467 17.96 -3.20 0.04
C ALA A 467 16.73 -3.45 0.93
N TYR A 468 16.44 -4.72 1.25
CA TYR A 468 15.37 -5.10 2.17
C TYR A 468 15.62 -4.55 3.57
N GLU A 469 16.82 -4.78 4.12
CA GLU A 469 17.22 -4.28 5.44
C GLU A 469 17.12 -2.75 5.52
N SER A 470 17.65 -2.03 4.52
CA SER A 470 17.51 -0.56 4.46
C SER A 470 16.05 -0.09 4.37
N TRP A 471 15.17 -0.90 3.77
CA TRP A 471 13.75 -0.59 3.69
C TRP A 471 13.04 -0.89 5.01
N GLN A 472 13.42 -1.95 5.72
CA GLN A 472 12.91 -2.25 7.05
C GLN A 472 13.30 -1.16 8.06
N GLU A 473 14.56 -0.74 8.09
CA GLU A 473 15.02 0.38 8.92
C GLU A 473 14.19 1.65 8.65
N ARG A 474 13.90 1.93 7.38
CA ARG A 474 13.02 3.05 7.03
C ARG A 474 11.60 2.87 7.54
N LEU A 475 11.07 1.66 7.52
CA LEU A 475 9.72 1.35 8.02
C LEU A 475 9.61 1.40 9.55
N GLU A 476 10.72 1.33 10.30
CA GLU A 476 10.70 1.55 11.76
C GLU A 476 10.23 2.97 12.13
N ALA A 477 10.48 3.95 11.25
CA ALA A 477 9.98 5.32 11.41
C ALA A 477 8.48 5.48 11.11
N ARG A 478 7.76 4.40 10.79
CA ARG A 478 6.31 4.41 10.52
C ARG A 478 5.55 5.03 11.70
N PRO A 479 4.58 5.94 11.46
CA PRO A 479 3.77 6.49 12.52
C PRO A 479 2.75 5.47 13.04
N THR A 480 2.37 5.61 14.30
CA THR A 480 1.26 4.85 14.89
C THR A 480 -0.09 5.43 14.43
N ASP A 481 -1.17 4.66 14.54
CA ASP A 481 -2.50 5.19 14.21
C ASP A 481 -2.93 6.35 15.11
N ILE A 482 -2.47 6.37 16.36
CA ILE A 482 -2.70 7.46 17.30
C ILE A 482 -2.01 8.75 16.80
N GLU A 483 -0.76 8.67 16.35
CA GLU A 483 -0.06 9.83 15.76
C GLU A 483 -0.79 10.33 14.50
N MET A 484 -1.27 9.42 13.65
CA MET A 484 -2.07 9.76 12.48
C MET A 484 -3.37 10.47 12.87
N GLY A 485 -4.07 9.99 13.90
CA GLY A 485 -5.28 10.62 14.44
C GLY A 485 -5.01 12.04 14.95
N LYS A 486 -3.95 12.22 15.74
CA LYS A 486 -3.56 13.55 16.27
C LYS A 486 -3.25 14.56 15.16
N TRP A 487 -2.47 14.17 14.15
CA TRP A 487 -2.18 15.07 13.02
C TRP A 487 -3.42 15.43 12.22
N LEU A 488 -4.37 14.50 12.09
CA LEU A 488 -5.66 14.80 11.45
C LEU A 488 -6.46 15.80 12.26
N GLN A 489 -6.55 15.63 13.58
CA GLN A 489 -7.24 16.56 14.46
C GLN A 489 -6.68 17.99 14.37
N PHE A 490 -5.36 18.16 14.39
CA PHE A 490 -4.73 19.49 14.21
C PHE A 490 -5.04 20.12 12.85
N ASP A 491 -5.07 19.31 11.78
CA ASP A 491 -5.44 19.83 10.47
C ASP A 491 -6.92 20.22 10.42
N LEU A 492 -7.83 19.43 11.00
CA LEU A 492 -9.26 19.76 11.03
C LEU A 492 -9.52 21.05 11.82
N GLN A 493 -8.83 21.26 12.95
CA GLN A 493 -8.90 22.50 13.72
C GLN A 493 -8.44 23.72 12.90
N LEU A 494 -7.30 23.61 12.21
CA LEU A 494 -6.78 24.69 11.38
C LEU A 494 -7.67 24.96 10.15
N LEU A 495 -8.25 23.91 9.56
CA LEU A 495 -9.21 24.05 8.46
C LEU A 495 -10.48 24.75 8.94
N LYS A 496 -10.98 24.45 10.14
CA LYS A 496 -12.13 25.17 10.73
C LYS A 496 -11.83 26.67 10.87
N ASP A 497 -10.68 27.01 11.43
CA ASP A 497 -10.23 28.39 11.57
C ASP A 497 -10.12 29.10 10.20
N THR A 498 -9.51 28.43 9.22
CA THR A 498 -9.43 28.93 7.84
C THR A 498 -10.82 29.14 7.23
N ALA A 499 -11.76 28.22 7.46
CA ALA A 499 -13.14 28.35 6.98
C ALA A 499 -13.82 29.59 7.59
N MET A 500 -13.61 29.84 8.88
CA MET A 500 -14.17 31.01 9.56
C MET A 500 -13.58 32.32 9.03
N GLU A 501 -12.26 32.38 8.83
CA GLU A 501 -11.60 33.53 8.20
C GLU A 501 -12.13 33.78 6.79
N LEU A 502 -12.33 32.74 5.98
CA LEU A 502 -12.85 32.85 4.60
C LEU A 502 -14.27 33.43 4.53
N TYR A 503 -15.09 33.22 5.57
CA TYR A 503 -16.44 33.78 5.68
C TYR A 503 -16.50 35.05 6.55
N SER A 504 -15.36 35.56 7.02
CA SER A 504 -15.27 36.69 7.95
C SER A 504 -16.12 36.51 9.21
N LEU A 505 -16.17 35.28 9.74
CA LEU A 505 -16.95 34.92 10.92
C LEU A 505 -16.06 34.91 12.16
N SER A 506 -16.56 35.43 13.27
CA SER A 506 -15.95 35.23 14.58
C SER A 506 -16.50 33.95 15.25
N HIS A 507 -15.80 33.43 16.26
CA HIS A 507 -16.30 32.30 17.07
C HIS A 507 -17.66 32.57 17.73
N ARG A 508 -18.07 33.83 17.87
CA ARG A 508 -19.38 34.20 18.42
C ARG A 508 -20.51 34.14 17.39
N ASP A 509 -20.17 34.17 16.11
CA ASP A 509 -21.14 34.14 15.00
C ASP A 509 -21.53 32.72 14.62
N VAL A 510 -20.72 31.74 15.02
CA VAL A 510 -20.93 30.31 14.80
C VAL A 510 -21.69 29.73 15.99
N ILE A 511 -22.91 29.24 15.72
CA ILE A 511 -23.79 28.60 16.71
C ILE A 511 -23.37 27.13 16.91
N ALA A 512 -23.06 26.46 15.81
CA ALA A 512 -22.58 25.09 15.76
C ALA A 512 -21.73 24.89 14.51
N HIS A 513 -20.86 23.88 14.52
CA HIS A 513 -20.08 23.51 13.36
C HIS A 513 -20.05 21.99 13.21
N LEU A 514 -19.92 21.52 11.97
CA LEU A 514 -19.82 20.10 11.63
C LEU A 514 -18.61 19.91 10.73
N VAL A 515 -17.79 18.91 11.02
CA VAL A 515 -16.63 18.54 10.21
C VAL A 515 -16.79 17.11 9.75
N LEU A 516 -16.83 16.90 8.44
CA LEU A 516 -17.00 15.61 7.81
C LEU A 516 -15.79 15.28 6.96
N THR A 517 -15.31 14.04 7.08
CA THR A 517 -14.16 13.55 6.32
C THR A 517 -14.52 12.36 5.46
N GLU A 518 -14.14 12.42 4.18
CA GLU A 518 -14.29 11.33 3.21
C GLU A 518 -12.98 11.09 2.46
N PRO A 519 -12.76 9.90 1.86
CA PRO A 519 -11.57 9.63 1.07
C PRO A 519 -11.61 10.34 -0.30
N ASP A 520 -10.50 10.96 -0.68
CA ASP A 520 -10.31 11.45 -2.05
C ASP A 520 -10.15 10.26 -3.03
N PRO A 521 -10.80 10.25 -4.20
CA PRO A 521 -10.67 9.16 -5.16
C PRO A 521 -9.22 8.79 -5.50
N GLY A 522 -8.94 7.48 -5.44
CA GLY A 522 -7.61 6.92 -5.69
C GLY A 522 -6.55 7.25 -4.62
N CYS A 523 -6.95 7.68 -3.42
CA CYS A 523 -6.02 7.81 -2.29
C CYS A 523 -5.52 6.44 -1.79
N LEU A 524 -4.39 6.44 -1.08
CA LEU A 524 -3.93 5.26 -0.34
C LEU A 524 -4.73 5.16 0.95
N ARG A 525 -5.01 3.93 1.37
CA ARG A 525 -5.80 3.65 2.57
C ARG A 525 -5.13 2.57 3.41
N ALA A 526 -5.12 2.75 4.72
CA ALA A 526 -4.54 1.79 5.65
C ALA A 526 -5.23 1.85 7.01
N ARG A 527 -5.22 0.75 7.73
CA ARG A 527 -5.78 0.66 9.08
C ARG A 527 -5.08 -0.43 9.90
N TYR A 528 -5.24 -0.36 11.21
CA TYR A 528 -5.00 -1.51 12.07
C TYR A 528 -6.24 -2.40 12.14
N VAL A 529 -6.04 -3.69 12.45
CA VAL A 529 -7.14 -4.61 12.80
C VAL A 529 -7.95 -3.97 13.95
N PHE A 530 -9.28 -3.91 13.80
CA PHE A 530 -10.25 -3.22 14.68
C PHE A 530 -10.09 -1.69 14.80
N GLY A 531 -9.07 -1.08 14.18
CA GLY A 531 -8.86 0.38 14.19
C GLY A 531 -9.54 1.11 13.03
N PRO A 532 -9.67 2.45 13.11
CA PRO A 532 -10.27 3.27 12.06
C PRO A 532 -9.42 3.29 10.78
N VAL A 533 -10.03 3.66 9.66
CA VAL A 533 -9.32 3.79 8.38
C VAL A 533 -8.65 5.16 8.29
N ARG A 534 -7.39 5.17 7.86
CA ARG A 534 -6.66 6.39 7.50
C ARG A 534 -6.47 6.47 6.00
N TYR A 535 -6.42 7.71 5.49
CA TYR A 535 -6.28 8.00 4.08
C TYR A 535 -5.07 8.90 3.83
N SER A 536 -4.41 8.74 2.68
CA SER A 536 -3.32 9.63 2.30
C SER A 536 -3.82 11.01 1.87
N ARG A 537 -5.10 11.10 1.48
CA ARG A 537 -5.80 12.33 1.08
C ARG A 537 -7.24 12.25 1.56
N TYR A 538 -7.70 13.32 2.20
CA TYR A 538 -9.07 13.47 2.70
C TYR A 538 -9.77 14.55 1.90
N ILE A 539 -11.05 14.39 1.62
CA ILE A 539 -11.94 15.50 1.31
C ILE A 539 -12.62 15.87 2.64
N VAL A 540 -12.44 17.12 3.05
CA VAL A 540 -12.97 17.66 4.30
C VAL A 540 -14.10 18.62 3.94
N THR A 541 -15.28 18.38 4.50
CA THR A 541 -16.44 19.26 4.37
C THR A 541 -16.77 19.85 5.74
N ILE A 542 -16.72 21.18 5.84
CA ILE A 542 -17.01 21.92 7.06
C ILE A 542 -18.32 22.68 6.85
N PHE A 543 -19.28 22.45 7.74
CA PHE A 543 -20.49 23.25 7.85
C PHE A 543 -20.38 24.18 9.05
N LEU A 544 -20.59 25.48 8.83
CA LEU A 544 -20.68 26.50 9.87
C LEU A 544 -22.12 26.98 9.95
N LEU A 545 -22.79 26.68 11.06
CA LEU A 545 -24.18 27.09 11.31
C LEU A 545 -24.15 28.45 11.99
N THR A 546 -24.71 29.46 11.33
CA THR A 546 -24.73 30.85 11.82
C THR A 546 -26.17 31.33 12.00
N LYS A 547 -26.38 32.49 12.63
CA LYS A 547 -27.72 33.10 12.69
C LYS A 547 -28.34 33.37 11.31
N SER A 548 -27.49 33.57 10.29
CA SER A 548 -27.92 33.93 8.93
C SER A 548 -28.23 32.74 8.02
N GLY A 549 -27.88 31.52 8.45
CA GLY A 549 -27.93 30.32 7.62
C GLY A 549 -26.69 29.47 7.78
N VAL A 550 -26.52 28.51 6.87
CA VAL A 550 -25.43 27.53 6.89
C VAL A 550 -24.42 27.86 5.80
N ARG A 551 -23.14 27.86 6.17
CA ARG A 551 -22.01 28.02 5.24
C ARG A 551 -21.31 26.68 5.10
N GLN A 552 -21.05 26.25 3.87
CA GLN A 552 -20.33 25.01 3.60
C GLN A 552 -19.04 25.32 2.87
N TRP A 553 -17.95 24.74 3.37
CA TRP A 553 -16.67 24.73 2.69
C TRP A 553 -16.17 23.30 2.50
N ARG A 554 -15.84 22.94 1.27
CA ARG A 554 -15.29 21.62 0.92
C ARG A 554 -13.90 21.80 0.34
N THR A 555 -12.94 21.02 0.83
CA THR A 555 -11.53 21.09 0.40
C THR A 555 -10.87 19.73 0.42
N THR A 556 -9.86 19.52 -0.43
CA THR A 556 -9.04 18.31 -0.43
C THR A 556 -7.76 18.54 0.37
N LEU A 557 -7.57 17.77 1.44
CA LEU A 557 -6.39 17.77 2.29
C LEU A 557 -5.41 16.66 1.86
N ASP A 558 -4.19 17.05 1.48
CA ASP A 558 -3.05 16.13 1.37
C ASP A 558 -2.50 15.84 2.77
N PHE A 559 -2.70 14.62 3.25
CA PHE A 559 -2.42 14.27 4.64
C PHE A 559 -0.92 14.18 4.97
N ALA A 560 -0.04 14.02 4.00
CA ALA A 560 1.40 14.02 4.29
C ALA A 560 1.92 15.45 4.48
N SER A 561 1.45 16.37 3.64
CA SER A 561 1.93 17.76 3.62
C SER A 561 1.08 18.74 4.44
N GLY A 562 -0.15 18.36 4.79
CA GLY A 562 -1.14 19.25 5.39
C GLY A 562 -1.65 20.32 4.41
N ARG A 563 -1.36 20.22 3.12
CA ARG A 563 -1.77 21.23 2.14
C ARG A 563 -3.17 20.98 1.65
N GLU A 564 -3.96 22.04 1.58
CA GLU A 564 -5.28 22.05 0.99
C GLU A 564 -5.24 22.32 -0.53
N ARG A 565 -6.21 21.78 -1.25
CA ARG A 565 -6.41 21.93 -2.70
C ARG A 565 -7.90 21.87 -3.01
N LYS A 566 -8.30 22.41 -4.17
CA LYS A 566 -9.69 22.33 -4.69
C LYS A 566 -10.73 22.78 -3.66
N GLN A 567 -10.88 24.10 -3.54
CA GLN A 567 -11.82 24.70 -2.61
C GLN A 567 -13.17 24.94 -3.28
N GLU A 568 -14.23 24.45 -2.66
CA GLU A 568 -15.62 24.71 -3.05
C GLU A 568 -16.34 25.38 -1.88
N ARG A 569 -17.12 26.42 -2.19
CA ARG A 569 -17.84 27.23 -1.20
C ARG A 569 -19.30 27.29 -1.57
N GLN A 570 -20.16 26.97 -0.62
CA GLN A 570 -21.61 27.07 -0.78
C GLN A 570 -22.22 27.74 0.46
N SER A 571 -23.42 28.28 0.29
CA SER A 571 -24.18 28.90 1.37
C SER A 571 -25.65 28.65 1.12
N PHE A 572 -26.36 28.20 2.14
CA PHE A 572 -27.77 27.88 2.04
C PHE A 572 -28.52 28.36 3.28
N ARG A 573 -29.81 28.63 3.09
CA ARG A 573 -30.74 28.96 4.18
C ARG A 573 -31.11 27.69 4.93
N TYR A 574 -31.53 27.82 6.20
CA TYR A 574 -32.00 26.67 6.98
C TYR A 574 -33.18 25.96 6.31
N ASP A 575 -34.14 26.74 5.81
CA ASP A 575 -35.34 26.23 5.13
C ASP A 575 -35.03 25.57 3.78
N ALA A 576 -33.78 25.67 3.30
CA ALA A 576 -33.32 24.99 2.10
C ALA A 576 -32.85 23.55 2.38
N ILE A 577 -32.69 23.11 3.64
CA ILE A 577 -32.36 21.71 3.94
C ILE A 577 -33.66 20.90 3.99
N ALA A 578 -33.89 20.04 2.99
CA ALA A 578 -35.12 19.27 2.87
C ALA A 578 -35.08 17.99 3.72
N VAL A 579 -33.99 17.24 3.58
CA VAL A 579 -33.80 15.91 4.18
C VAL A 579 -32.32 15.67 4.38
N ALA A 580 -31.93 15.22 5.58
CA ALA A 580 -30.64 14.59 5.83
C ALA A 580 -30.89 13.11 6.11
N ARG A 581 -30.26 12.20 5.35
CA ARG A 581 -30.37 10.76 5.59
C ARG A 581 -29.08 10.03 5.23
N VAL A 582 -28.82 8.93 5.92
CA VAL A 582 -27.78 7.98 5.50
C VAL A 582 -28.41 6.98 4.53
N ALA A 583 -27.90 6.92 3.31
CA ALA A 583 -28.36 6.00 2.28
C ALA A 583 -27.29 4.93 2.00
N GLU A 584 -27.70 3.68 1.81
CA GLU A 584 -26.81 2.65 1.29
C GLU A 584 -26.55 2.88 -0.21
N LEU A 585 -25.29 3.02 -0.57
CA LEU A 585 -24.80 3.06 -1.95
C LEU A 585 -24.20 1.69 -2.30
N GLY A 586 -25.03 0.79 -2.83
CA GLY A 586 -24.58 -0.49 -3.35
C GLY A 586 -25.77 -1.42 -3.63
N ARG A 587 -25.75 -2.14 -4.76
CA ARG A 587 -26.77 -3.17 -5.02
C ARG A 587 -26.45 -4.40 -4.18
N ARG A 588 -27.38 -4.81 -3.32
CA ARG A 588 -27.44 -6.18 -2.80
C ARG A 588 -27.79 -7.10 -3.97
N TRP A 589 -26.79 -7.64 -4.66
CA TRP A 589 -27.06 -8.62 -5.71
C TRP A 589 -27.48 -9.92 -5.03
N ARG A 590 -28.79 -10.20 -5.01
CA ARG A 590 -29.35 -11.44 -4.46
C ARG A 590 -28.99 -12.58 -5.42
N THR A 591 -27.77 -13.10 -5.33
CA THR A 591 -27.41 -14.41 -5.88
C THR A 591 -27.29 -15.39 -4.73
N THR A 592 -27.87 -16.57 -4.90
CA THR A 592 -28.08 -17.60 -3.89
C THR A 592 -26.81 -18.34 -3.44
N ASP A 593 -25.63 -17.78 -3.69
CA ASP A 593 -24.33 -18.34 -3.29
C ASP A 593 -23.41 -17.23 -2.77
N PRO A 594 -22.96 -17.28 -1.50
CA PRO A 594 -22.02 -16.30 -0.96
C PRO A 594 -20.63 -16.55 -1.56
N THR A 595 -20.26 -15.74 -2.55
CA THR A 595 -18.85 -15.69 -2.99
C THR A 595 -18.04 -14.85 -2.00
N PRO A 596 -16.82 -15.28 -1.58
CA PRO A 596 -15.99 -14.56 -0.62
C PRO A 596 -15.42 -13.21 -1.13
N ASP A 597 -15.78 -12.78 -2.35
CA ASP A 597 -15.34 -11.53 -2.99
C ASP A 597 -16.46 -10.46 -3.01
N GLU A 598 -17.57 -10.63 -2.27
CA GLU A 598 -18.62 -9.62 -2.18
C GLU A 598 -18.09 -8.32 -1.55
N VAL A 599 -18.03 -7.25 -2.35
CA VAL A 599 -17.69 -5.90 -1.88
C VAL A 599 -18.82 -5.44 -0.97
N PRO A 600 -18.56 -5.13 0.32
CA PRO A 600 -19.60 -4.62 1.19
C PRO A 600 -20.15 -3.29 0.63
N PRO A 601 -21.47 -3.06 0.73
CA PRO A 601 -22.08 -1.84 0.21
C PRO A 601 -21.42 -0.62 0.86
N SER A 602 -21.05 0.37 0.04
CA SER A 602 -20.72 1.70 0.57
C SER A 602 -21.99 2.35 1.10
N ARG A 603 -21.90 3.27 2.05
CA ARG A 603 -23.06 4.12 2.43
C ARG A 603 -22.66 5.57 2.25
N ALA A 604 -23.58 6.47 1.98
CA ALA A 604 -23.31 7.90 1.93
C ALA A 604 -24.28 8.65 2.83
N LEU A 605 -23.77 9.67 3.50
CA LEU A 605 -24.64 10.71 4.04
C LEU A 605 -25.10 11.55 2.85
N ARG A 606 -26.42 11.55 2.60
CA ARG A 606 -27.05 12.34 1.56
C ARG A 606 -27.86 13.45 2.21
N VAL A 607 -27.45 14.69 1.95
CA VAL A 607 -28.22 15.88 2.33
C VAL A 607 -28.87 16.42 1.07
N MET A 608 -30.20 16.46 1.04
CA MET A 608 -30.99 17.01 -0.06
C MET A 608 -31.41 18.44 0.27
N LEU A 609 -31.19 19.34 -0.67
CA LEU A 609 -31.64 20.72 -0.58
C LEU A 609 -33.00 20.89 -1.31
N VAL A 610 -33.88 21.76 -0.80
CA VAL A 610 -35.24 22.02 -1.30
C VAL A 610 -35.22 22.79 -2.63
N ASP A 611 -34.20 23.62 -2.84
CA ASP A 611 -34.14 24.49 -4.01
C ASP A 611 -33.78 23.66 -5.25
N GLY A 612 -34.70 23.57 -6.21
CA GLY A 612 -34.83 22.56 -7.26
C GLY A 612 -33.70 22.39 -8.29
N ASN A 613 -32.44 22.69 -7.97
CA ASN A 613 -31.29 22.13 -8.67
C ASN A 613 -30.84 20.85 -7.97
N HIS A 614 -30.61 19.81 -8.76
CA HIS A 614 -30.39 18.42 -8.34
C HIS A 614 -29.09 18.14 -7.54
N ASP A 615 -28.57 19.10 -6.79
CA ASP A 615 -27.31 18.98 -6.06
C ASP A 615 -27.57 18.38 -4.67
N ALA A 616 -27.79 17.07 -4.62
CA ALA A 616 -27.65 16.32 -3.38
C ALA A 616 -26.18 16.38 -2.93
N ILE A 617 -25.93 16.86 -1.71
CA ILE A 617 -24.59 16.77 -1.11
C ILE A 617 -24.41 15.33 -0.65
N ASP A 618 -23.74 14.55 -1.49
CA ASP A 618 -23.37 13.17 -1.21
C ASP A 618 -21.97 13.12 -0.62
N ILE A 619 -21.89 12.75 0.67
CA ILE A 619 -20.64 12.50 1.38
C ILE A 619 -20.47 11.00 1.48
N ARG A 620 -19.44 10.48 0.80
CA ARG A 620 -19.28 9.03 0.63
C ARG A 620 -18.54 8.42 1.82
N ILE A 621 -19.19 7.48 2.49
CA ILE A 621 -18.56 6.57 3.45
C ILE A 621 -18.14 5.33 2.67
N GLU A 622 -16.84 5.12 2.59
CA GLU A 622 -16.36 3.94 1.91
C GLU A 622 -16.73 2.68 2.71
N GLY A 623 -17.29 1.68 2.02
CA GLY A 623 -17.41 0.34 2.57
C GLY A 623 -16.02 -0.28 2.73
N PHE A 624 -15.81 -1.11 3.74
CA PHE A 624 -14.54 -1.83 3.98
C PHE A 624 -14.31 -2.86 2.87
N GLY A 625 -13.86 -2.40 1.70
CA GLY A 625 -13.63 -3.24 0.53
C GLY A 625 -12.54 -4.30 0.74
N ALA A 626 -12.44 -5.22 -0.21
CA ALA A 626 -11.46 -6.30 -0.21
C ALA A 626 -10.03 -5.79 0.08
N GLY A 627 -9.44 -6.26 1.18
CA GLY A 627 -8.10 -5.89 1.64
C GLY A 627 -8.04 -4.96 2.87
N LEU A 628 -9.18 -4.41 3.33
CA LEU A 628 -9.30 -3.63 4.58
C LEU A 628 -10.12 -4.33 5.68
N SER A 629 -10.54 -5.57 5.44
CA SER A 629 -11.23 -6.41 6.42
C SER A 629 -10.60 -7.80 6.42
N ASP A 630 -10.50 -8.39 7.61
CA ASP A 630 -10.31 -9.84 7.74
C ASP A 630 -11.66 -10.45 8.11
N ALA A 631 -12.36 -11.00 7.13
CA ALA A 631 -13.70 -11.57 7.30
C ALA A 631 -13.75 -12.72 8.31
N ARG A 632 -12.60 -13.28 8.73
CA ARG A 632 -12.54 -14.33 9.76
C ARG A 632 -12.52 -13.77 11.17
N GLU A 633 -12.04 -12.53 11.36
CA GLU A 633 -11.83 -11.93 12.67
C GLU A 633 -12.77 -10.74 12.95
N GLN A 634 -13.37 -10.14 11.91
CA GLN A 634 -14.10 -8.88 12.02
C GLN A 634 -15.51 -8.97 11.45
N ASP A 635 -16.48 -8.48 12.23
CA ASP A 635 -17.85 -8.25 11.77
C ASP A 635 -17.90 -6.99 10.87
N PRO A 636 -18.36 -7.11 9.61
CA PRO A 636 -18.55 -5.97 8.71
C PRO A 636 -19.41 -4.84 9.30
N GLN A 637 -20.38 -5.15 10.17
CA GLN A 637 -21.24 -4.12 10.77
C GLN A 637 -20.45 -3.25 11.78
N GLN A 638 -19.65 -3.86 12.64
CA GLN A 638 -18.80 -3.13 13.60
C GLN A 638 -17.78 -2.24 12.89
N LEU A 639 -17.23 -2.73 11.77
CA LEU A 639 -16.35 -1.92 10.95
C LEU A 639 -17.08 -0.69 10.41
N TYR A 640 -18.29 -0.88 9.90
CA TYR A 640 -19.11 0.21 9.38
C TYR A 640 -19.40 1.27 10.45
N GLU A 641 -19.83 0.86 11.64
CA GLU A 641 -20.05 1.78 12.78
C GLU A 641 -18.79 2.60 13.09
N LEU A 642 -17.63 1.94 13.09
CA LEU A 642 -16.32 2.59 13.27
C LEU A 642 -16.00 3.63 12.18
N ALA A 643 -16.37 3.36 10.92
CA ALA A 643 -16.19 4.33 9.83
C ALA A 643 -17.11 5.54 9.99
N ILE A 644 -18.38 5.35 10.36
CA ILE A 644 -19.30 6.47 10.61
C ILE A 644 -18.78 7.35 11.75
N ASP A 645 -18.36 6.72 12.85
CA ASP A 645 -17.87 7.45 14.03
C ASP A 645 -16.62 8.26 13.69
N SER A 646 -15.65 7.65 12.98
CA SER A 646 -14.41 8.32 12.60
C SER A 646 -14.58 9.43 11.55
N SER A 647 -15.68 9.43 10.79
CA SER A 647 -15.94 10.42 9.73
C SER A 647 -16.73 11.65 10.21
N GLY A 648 -17.19 11.66 11.47
CA GLY A 648 -17.99 12.74 12.05
C GLY A 648 -19.48 12.72 11.66
N ILE A 649 -19.91 11.70 10.90
CA ILE A 649 -21.26 11.64 10.32
C ILE A 649 -22.35 11.47 11.36
N ASN A 650 -22.10 10.71 12.43
CA ASN A 650 -23.09 10.54 13.50
C ASN A 650 -23.45 11.88 14.17
N SER A 651 -22.45 12.72 14.45
CA SER A 651 -22.67 14.05 15.01
C SER A 651 -23.35 14.99 14.00
N ALA A 652 -22.92 14.95 12.73
CA ALA A 652 -23.52 15.79 11.69
C ALA A 652 -24.96 15.42 11.35
N LEU A 653 -25.28 14.13 11.26
CA LEU A 653 -26.62 13.66 10.93
C LEU A 653 -27.64 14.17 11.94
N ARG A 654 -27.35 14.04 13.25
CA ARG A 654 -28.26 14.50 14.31
C ARG A 654 -28.56 15.99 14.22
N VAL A 655 -27.53 16.81 13.99
CA VAL A 655 -27.68 18.26 13.85
C VAL A 655 -28.46 18.60 12.57
N LEU A 656 -28.13 17.97 11.45
CA LEU A 656 -28.78 18.24 10.16
C LEU A 656 -30.23 17.73 10.11
N GLU A 657 -30.55 16.62 10.78
CA GLU A 657 -31.93 16.14 10.95
C GLU A 657 -32.75 17.09 11.81
N ALA A 658 -32.18 17.58 12.93
CA ALA A 658 -32.83 18.59 13.76
C ALA A 658 -33.07 19.89 12.99
N VAL A 659 -32.10 20.34 12.19
CA VAL A 659 -32.24 21.51 11.33
C VAL A 659 -33.29 21.29 10.24
N ALA A 660 -33.32 20.12 9.59
CA ALA A 660 -34.29 19.81 8.55
C ALA A 660 -35.73 19.75 9.11
N ALA A 661 -35.90 19.27 10.34
CA ALA A 661 -37.20 19.21 11.01
C ALA A 661 -37.69 20.58 11.51
N ASP A 662 -36.80 21.39 12.09
CA ASP A 662 -37.15 22.64 12.77
C ASP A 662 -36.97 23.90 11.88
N GLY A 663 -36.24 23.82 10.77
CA GLY A 663 -35.94 24.95 9.88
C GLY A 663 -35.24 26.10 10.59
N GLN A 664 -35.56 27.36 10.26
CA GLN A 664 -35.00 28.52 10.97
C GLN A 664 -35.36 28.56 12.48
N GLN A 665 -36.48 27.94 12.90
CA GLN A 665 -36.88 27.89 14.32
C GLN A 665 -35.96 26.99 15.15
N TRP A 666 -35.14 26.17 14.49
CA TRP A 666 -34.14 25.31 15.13
C TRP A 666 -33.26 26.10 16.11
N ILE A 667 -32.83 27.31 15.77
CA ILE A 667 -31.94 28.12 16.63
C ILE A 667 -32.60 28.43 17.99
N GLN A 668 -33.89 28.80 17.98
CA GLN A 668 -34.62 29.11 19.21
C GLN A 668 -34.85 27.85 20.04
N ARG A 669 -35.27 26.76 19.39
CA ARG A 669 -35.49 25.47 20.05
C ARG A 669 -34.20 24.86 20.60
N ASP A 670 -33.09 24.98 19.89
CA ASP A 670 -31.76 24.57 20.34
C ASP A 670 -31.36 25.33 21.61
N HIS A 671 -31.49 26.66 21.62
CA HIS A 671 -31.27 27.45 22.83
C HIS A 671 -32.18 27.04 24.00
N GLU A 672 -33.46 26.76 23.74
CA GLU A 672 -34.39 26.27 24.77
C GLU A 672 -34.00 24.88 25.28
N ARG A 673 -33.64 23.94 24.39
CA ARG A 673 -33.16 22.60 24.74
C ARG A 673 -31.90 22.69 25.59
N ARG A 674 -30.87 23.42 25.13
CA ARG A 674 -29.63 23.62 25.90
C ARG A 674 -29.91 24.18 27.30
N ARG A 675 -30.78 25.18 27.41
CA ARG A 675 -31.21 25.75 28.71
C ARG A 675 -31.91 24.74 29.60
N LEU A 676 -32.81 23.92 29.05
CA LEU A 676 -33.51 22.88 29.80
C LEU A 676 -32.55 21.80 30.29
N HIS A 677 -31.65 21.34 29.42
CA HIS A 677 -30.62 20.35 29.76
C HIS A 677 -29.63 20.89 30.79
N ALA A 678 -29.19 22.15 30.65
CA ALA A 678 -28.34 22.83 31.61
C ALA A 678 -29.01 22.96 33.00
N ARG A 679 -30.31 23.31 33.05
CA ARG A 679 -31.08 23.34 34.30
C ARG A 679 -31.18 21.96 34.94
N ARG A 680 -31.52 20.92 34.18
CA ARG A 680 -31.59 19.54 34.71
C ARG A 680 -30.27 19.07 35.30
N TYR A 681 -29.15 19.41 34.66
CA TYR A 681 -27.84 19.10 35.20
C TYR A 681 -27.58 19.86 36.52
N ALA A 682 -27.87 21.16 36.56
CA ALA A 682 -27.68 22.00 37.76
C ALA A 682 -28.60 21.62 38.93
N ASP A 683 -29.85 21.25 38.65
CA ASP A 683 -30.87 20.91 39.66
C ASP A 683 -30.73 19.46 40.16
N GLY A 684 -29.93 18.63 39.49
CA GLY A 684 -29.66 17.25 39.91
C GLY A 684 -30.86 16.30 39.81
N GLU A 685 -31.91 16.64 39.06
CA GLU A 685 -33.15 15.85 39.01
C GLU A 685 -32.92 14.45 38.39
N PRO A 686 -33.27 13.36 39.11
CA PRO A 686 -33.35 12.03 38.53
C PRO A 686 -34.66 11.86 37.73
N GLU A 687 -34.61 11.08 36.65
CA GLU A 687 -35.76 10.83 35.77
C GLU A 687 -36.91 10.14 36.53
N LYS A 688 -38.12 10.71 36.52
CA LYS A 688 -39.32 9.90 36.72
C LYS A 688 -39.53 9.09 35.45
N PRO A 689 -39.60 7.74 35.53
CA PRO A 689 -39.75 6.92 34.34
C PRO A 689 -41.04 7.32 33.61
N GLN A 690 -40.91 7.69 32.34
CA GLN A 690 -42.06 7.82 31.46
C GLN A 690 -42.55 6.41 31.15
N SER A 691 -43.76 6.11 31.64
CA SER A 691 -44.53 4.88 31.41
C SER A 691 -45.01 4.75 29.98
#